data_AF-A0A445GGK6-F1
#
_entry.id   AF-A0A445GGK6-F1
#
_cell.length_a   1.000
_cell.length_b   1.000
_cell.length_c   1.000
_cell.angle_alpha   90.00
_cell.angle_beta   90.00
_cell.angle_gamma   90.00
#
_symmetry.space_group_name_H-M   'P 1'
#
loop_
_entity.id
_entity.type
_entity.pdbx_description
1 polymer ?
#
loop_
_entity_poly.entity_id
_entity_poly.type
_entity_poly.pdbx_seq_one_letter_code
_entity_poly.pdbx_strand_id
1 'polypeptide(L)'
;MMDSVLPDTSTNAIASSTPTSHPHSQPSLPQTLLVPKPEPFWDTHIETSDELDLYSEFNRVTELFHFAFGATNVVDPFGATNVACPEQTPLVPVPQELDSAAQPDPNSPSEDVLRAIVPVPPEQQDGAVATATVPRRKQSRQKELVRVMDLSPRDEAHLRETVRRTRLIYDSLRVLTSVEEEKRVASVAAAAVAAAAAVTTLEGCLPVDGSTGKLRRLRGDLRAASLMRERGLWLNRDKRIVGAIPGIMVGDLFLFRMELCVVGLHGQIQAGIDFLPASMSSTGEPIATSVIVSGGYEDDMDDGEVIVYTGHGGQEKNSSRQISHQKLESGNLALERSMHYGVEVRVIRGMKYEGSAAGSGKVYVYDGVYRIVDCWFDVGRSGFGVYKFKLWRIEGQAKMGSAILKEARNVRRSELDLNPTSADMANRKENVAVRLFNDFDDDRGPLCYEYLVRTCFPKFVFHQSGKATGCDCVDGCGDGCFCAMKNGGEFPYTLQGHLVRGKPLIFECGPFCSCPPHCRNRVAQKGLKYRLEVFRSKQTSWGVRSLDLIQAGSFICEFAGVVLTREQAQLLTMNGDSLIYPNRFSERWAEWGDLSQIYPDYVRPLYPSIPPLDFSLDVSTMRNVACYMSHSSTPNVLVQFVLHDHNNLMFPHLMLFAMENIPPMRELSLDYGVADEWTGKLSICN
;
A
#
# COMPACT_ATOMS: atom_id res chain seq x y z
N MET A 1 77.73 34.93 -26.12
CA MET A 1 77.74 33.47 -26.40
C MET A 1 76.61 32.85 -25.62
N MET A 2 75.85 31.93 -26.23
CA MET A 2 75.07 30.80 -25.67
C MET A 2 74.43 30.93 -24.26
N ASP A 3 73.16 30.61 -24.05
CA ASP A 3 72.09 30.30 -25.01
C ASP A 3 70.68 30.48 -24.39
N SER A 4 69.69 30.39 -25.28
CA SER A 4 68.23 30.50 -25.12
C SER A 4 67.54 29.65 -24.03
N VAL A 5 66.38 30.11 -23.53
CA VAL A 5 65.01 29.57 -23.79
C VAL A 5 63.95 30.67 -23.51
N LEU A 6 62.79 30.62 -24.20
CA LEU A 6 61.71 31.62 -24.26
C LEU A 6 60.39 31.14 -23.55
N PRO A 7 59.33 31.98 -23.39
CA PRO A 7 58.53 32.03 -22.15
C PRO A 7 57.01 31.82 -22.26
N ASP A 8 56.34 31.91 -21.11
CA ASP A 8 54.89 32.19 -20.92
C ASP A 8 54.46 33.62 -21.33
N THR A 9 53.15 33.85 -21.49
CA THR A 9 52.36 35.07 -21.17
C THR A 9 50.91 34.93 -21.72
N SER A 10 49.85 35.61 -21.26
CA SER A 10 49.62 36.53 -20.12
C SER A 10 48.11 36.72 -19.83
N THR A 11 47.79 37.31 -18.66
CA THR A 11 46.48 37.90 -18.29
C THR A 11 46.64 39.38 -17.92
N ASN A 12 45.66 40.25 -18.22
CA ASN A 12 45.49 41.63 -17.67
C ASN A 12 44.19 42.30 -18.22
N ALA A 13 43.80 43.52 -17.81
CA ALA A 13 43.25 43.89 -16.49
C ALA A 13 42.48 45.26 -16.54
N ILE A 14 41.47 45.36 -15.66
CA ILE A 14 40.83 46.55 -15.01
C ILE A 14 41.23 47.98 -15.45
N ALA A 15 40.24 48.84 -15.77
CA ALA A 15 40.08 50.22 -15.25
C ALA A 15 38.76 50.91 -15.71
N SER A 16 38.37 52.01 -15.08
CA SER A 16 37.02 52.63 -15.09
C SER A 16 36.99 54.14 -15.42
N SER A 17 35.93 54.67 -16.08
CA SER A 17 35.41 56.05 -15.88
C SER A 17 34.14 56.44 -16.69
N THR A 18 33.00 56.57 -15.98
CA THR A 18 31.96 57.65 -15.97
C THR A 18 31.50 58.38 -17.30
N PRO A 19 30.53 59.35 -17.30
CA PRO A 19 29.21 59.08 -17.89
C PRO A 19 28.76 60.06 -19.01
N THR A 20 27.72 59.71 -19.81
CA THR A 20 26.92 60.71 -20.55
C THR A 20 25.55 60.18 -21.00
N SER A 21 24.64 61.11 -21.30
CA SER A 21 23.19 60.95 -21.45
C SER A 21 22.68 60.77 -22.90
N HIS A 22 21.59 60.01 -23.07
CA HIS A 22 20.43 60.18 -24.00
C HIS A 22 20.64 60.76 -25.42
N PRO A 23 19.99 60.16 -26.45
CA PRO A 23 18.57 60.46 -26.68
C PRO A 23 17.66 59.29 -27.12
N HIS A 24 16.36 59.61 -27.19
CA HIS A 24 15.23 58.72 -27.52
C HIS A 24 15.29 58.04 -28.90
N SER A 25 14.77 56.82 -28.96
CA SER A 25 14.00 56.31 -30.10
C SER A 25 12.89 55.35 -29.62
N GLN A 26 11.72 55.42 -30.24
CA GLN A 26 10.54 54.61 -29.85
C GLN A 26 10.58 53.22 -30.52
N PRO A 27 10.16 52.13 -29.84
CA PRO A 27 9.76 50.90 -30.51
C PRO A 27 8.26 50.92 -30.86
N SER A 28 7.94 50.50 -32.08
CA SER A 28 6.59 50.40 -32.64
C SER A 28 5.78 49.24 -32.06
N LEU A 29 4.45 49.41 -31.96
CA LEU A 29 3.53 48.35 -31.56
C LEU A 29 3.43 47.24 -32.64
N PRO A 30 3.40 45.95 -32.24
CA PRO A 30 2.84 44.86 -33.04
C PRO A 30 1.29 44.85 -32.96
N GLN A 31 0.66 44.27 -33.97
CA GLN A 31 -0.78 44.36 -34.21
C GLN A 31 -1.64 43.47 -33.32
N THR A 32 -2.83 43.97 -32.98
CA THR A 32 -3.88 43.25 -32.25
C THR A 32 -4.48 42.13 -33.11
N LEU A 33 -4.20 40.87 -32.77
CA LEU A 33 -4.92 39.72 -33.34
C LEU A 33 -6.22 39.50 -32.56
N LEU A 34 -7.34 39.80 -33.22
CA LEU A 34 -8.70 39.54 -32.73
C LEU A 34 -8.97 38.03 -32.73
N VAL A 35 -9.14 37.44 -31.55
CA VAL A 35 -9.72 36.10 -31.38
C VAL A 35 -11.25 36.24 -31.25
N PRO A 36 -12.07 35.50 -32.03
CA PRO A 36 -13.53 35.64 -31.95
C PRO A 36 -14.11 35.14 -30.62
N LYS A 37 -15.15 35.82 -30.13
CA LYS A 37 -16.05 35.25 -29.12
C LYS A 37 -16.82 34.06 -29.72
N PRO A 38 -17.04 32.96 -28.96
CA PRO A 38 -18.16 32.07 -29.22
C PRO A 38 -19.47 32.77 -28.87
N GLU A 39 -20.45 32.75 -29.78
CA GLU A 39 -21.84 33.10 -29.46
C GLU A 39 -22.60 31.88 -28.90
N PRO A 40 -23.63 32.09 -28.06
CA PRO A 40 -24.43 31.00 -27.52
C PRO A 40 -25.46 30.49 -28.54
N PHE A 41 -25.47 29.18 -28.75
CA PHE A 41 -26.62 28.38 -29.17
C PHE A 41 -26.96 27.51 -27.94
N TRP A 42 -28.19 27.45 -27.42
CA TRP A 42 -29.51 27.70 -28.00
C TRP A 42 -30.50 28.11 -26.89
N ASP A 43 -31.39 29.06 -27.16
CA ASP A 43 -32.63 29.21 -26.36
C ASP A 43 -33.64 28.16 -26.82
N THR A 44 -34.14 27.35 -25.88
CA THR A 44 -35.46 26.72 -26.02
C THR A 44 -36.18 26.82 -24.68
N HIS A 45 -37.27 27.59 -24.66
CA HIS A 45 -38.23 27.56 -23.56
C HIS A 45 -38.84 26.15 -23.49
N ILE A 46 -38.68 25.48 -22.35
CA ILE A 46 -39.53 24.36 -21.94
C ILE A 46 -40.18 24.77 -20.62
N GLU A 47 -41.49 24.57 -20.54
CA GLU A 47 -42.34 25.09 -19.47
C GLU A 47 -42.15 24.30 -18.16
N THR A 48 -42.23 25.01 -17.03
CA THR A 48 -42.11 24.42 -15.70
C THR A 48 -43.41 23.73 -15.27
N SER A 49 -43.58 22.44 -15.58
CA SER A 49 -44.64 21.60 -15.01
C SER A 49 -44.22 20.17 -14.62
N ASP A 50 -43.22 19.57 -15.28
CA ASP A 50 -43.06 18.10 -15.25
C ASP A 50 -42.18 17.56 -14.10
N GLU A 51 -41.49 18.42 -13.33
CA GLU A 51 -40.68 17.99 -12.17
C GLU A 51 -41.49 17.42 -10.99
N LEU A 52 -42.78 17.76 -10.91
CA LEU A 52 -43.66 17.29 -9.82
C LEU A 52 -44.22 15.87 -10.05
N ASP A 53 -44.21 15.36 -11.28
CA ASP A 53 -44.80 14.06 -11.61
C ASP A 53 -43.78 12.90 -11.60
N LEU A 54 -42.47 13.18 -11.72
CA LEU A 54 -41.44 12.15 -11.52
C LEU A 54 -41.36 11.69 -10.05
N TYR A 55 -41.55 12.61 -9.09
CA TYR A 55 -41.55 12.26 -7.66
C TYR A 55 -42.81 11.48 -7.24
N SER A 56 -43.94 11.66 -7.95
CA SER A 56 -45.18 10.91 -7.67
C SER A 56 -45.04 9.45 -8.11
N GLU A 57 -44.57 9.22 -9.33
CA GLU A 57 -44.36 7.87 -9.87
C GLU A 57 -43.19 7.13 -9.21
N PHE A 58 -42.10 7.81 -8.80
CA PHE A 58 -41.02 7.16 -8.04
C PHE A 58 -41.54 6.55 -6.73
N ASN A 59 -42.29 7.32 -5.94
CA ASN A 59 -42.87 6.83 -4.69
C ASN A 59 -43.87 5.70 -4.92
N ARG A 60 -44.70 5.79 -5.97
CA ARG A 60 -45.65 4.74 -6.36
C ARG A 60 -44.95 3.43 -6.74
N VAL A 61 -43.85 3.49 -7.48
CA VAL A 61 -43.03 2.32 -7.83
C VAL A 61 -42.34 1.74 -6.60
N THR A 62 -41.86 2.58 -5.68
CA THR A 62 -41.28 2.15 -4.40
C THR A 62 -42.29 1.45 -3.49
N GLU A 63 -43.53 1.97 -3.37
CA GLU A 63 -44.61 1.32 -2.61
C GLU A 63 -45.01 -0.03 -3.23
N LEU A 64 -45.13 -0.11 -4.56
CA LEU A 64 -45.38 -1.37 -5.27
C LEU A 64 -44.26 -2.40 -5.04
N PHE A 65 -42.99 -1.96 -4.96
CA PHE A 65 -41.85 -2.83 -4.67
C PHE A 65 -41.88 -3.35 -3.22
N HIS A 66 -42.19 -2.49 -2.24
CA HIS A 66 -42.34 -2.91 -0.85
C HIS A 66 -43.56 -3.84 -0.65
N PHE A 67 -44.67 -3.62 -1.36
CA PHE A 67 -45.83 -4.51 -1.32
C PHE A 67 -45.54 -5.89 -1.95
N ALA A 68 -44.78 -5.94 -3.05
CA ALA A 68 -44.49 -7.18 -3.75
C ALA A 68 -43.42 -8.07 -3.07
N PHE A 69 -42.50 -7.49 -2.29
CA PHE A 69 -41.33 -8.20 -1.75
C PHE A 69 -41.14 -8.07 -0.22
N GLY A 70 -41.96 -7.28 0.48
CA GLY A 70 -41.81 -6.95 1.91
C GLY A 70 -42.29 -7.99 2.93
N ALA A 71 -42.36 -9.28 2.58
CA ALA A 71 -42.95 -10.32 3.44
C ALA A 71 -42.04 -11.54 3.68
N THR A 72 -40.95 -11.36 4.45
CA THR A 72 -40.28 -12.47 5.13
C THR A 72 -39.88 -12.10 6.57
N ASN A 73 -40.41 -12.86 7.53
CA ASN A 73 -40.13 -12.67 8.95
C ASN A 73 -38.70 -13.12 9.31
N VAL A 74 -37.91 -12.24 9.94
CA VAL A 74 -36.74 -12.63 10.74
C VAL A 74 -36.83 -11.93 12.09
N VAL A 75 -36.70 -12.72 13.15
CA VAL A 75 -36.82 -12.28 14.55
C VAL A 75 -35.50 -11.67 15.02
N ASP A 76 -35.55 -10.46 15.59
CA ASP A 76 -34.39 -9.77 16.15
C ASP A 76 -34.40 -9.86 17.70
N PRO A 77 -33.42 -10.54 18.33
CA PRO A 77 -33.29 -10.58 19.78
C PRO A 77 -32.35 -9.46 20.28
N PHE A 78 -32.59 -8.99 21.51
CA PHE A 78 -31.85 -7.95 22.25
C PHE A 78 -32.22 -6.49 21.92
N GLY A 79 -33.36 -6.04 22.44
CA GLY A 79 -33.72 -4.62 22.45
C GLY A 79 -32.92 -3.79 23.46
N ALA A 80 -32.73 -2.51 23.13
CA ALA A 80 -32.29 -1.47 24.05
C ALA A 80 -33.18 -0.22 23.89
N THR A 81 -34.09 -0.07 24.84
CA THR A 81 -34.81 1.14 25.24
C THR A 81 -34.40 2.48 24.61
N ASN A 82 -35.31 3.09 23.85
CA ASN A 82 -35.31 4.55 23.67
C ASN A 82 -36.50 5.15 24.42
N VAL A 83 -36.23 6.19 25.21
CA VAL A 83 -37.20 6.92 26.01
C VAL A 83 -37.90 7.94 25.12
N ALA A 84 -39.23 7.84 25.02
CA ALA A 84 -40.09 8.90 24.50
C ALA A 84 -41.32 9.04 25.40
N CYS A 85 -41.68 10.28 25.70
CA CYS A 85 -42.83 10.66 26.51
C CYS A 85 -43.47 11.91 25.86
N PRO A 86 -44.76 12.18 26.09
CA PRO A 86 -45.81 11.62 25.24
C PRO A 86 -46.64 12.73 24.60
N GLU A 87 -47.65 12.39 23.77
CA GLU A 87 -49.00 13.00 23.93
C GLU A 87 -50.12 12.31 23.11
N GLN A 88 -51.29 12.19 23.76
CA GLN A 88 -52.66 12.23 23.23
C GLN A 88 -53.20 11.14 22.26
N THR A 89 -53.82 10.12 22.86
CA THR A 89 -55.03 9.39 22.39
C THR A 89 -56.24 10.32 22.12
N PRO A 90 -57.23 9.97 21.24
CA PRO A 90 -58.35 9.12 21.70
C PRO A 90 -59.15 8.24 20.68
N LEU A 91 -59.90 7.27 21.25
CA LEU A 91 -61.17 6.63 20.77
C LEU A 91 -61.19 5.41 19.80
N VAL A 92 -61.22 4.21 20.42
CA VAL A 92 -62.12 3.01 20.27
C VAL A 92 -63.40 3.25 19.42
N PRO A 93 -63.95 2.30 18.58
CA PRO A 93 -64.17 0.89 18.94
C PRO A 93 -64.08 -0.28 17.91
N VAL A 94 -63.84 -1.46 18.50
CA VAL A 94 -64.04 -2.87 18.05
C VAL A 94 -65.57 -3.16 17.95
N PRO A 95 -66.14 -3.99 17.02
CA PRO A 95 -65.91 -5.45 16.90
C PRO A 95 -65.94 -5.98 15.44
N GLN A 96 -65.95 -7.28 15.07
CA GLN A 96 -66.27 -8.52 15.80
C GLN A 96 -65.66 -9.77 15.09
N GLU A 97 -65.57 -10.90 15.81
CA GLU A 97 -65.18 -12.22 15.28
C GLU A 97 -66.25 -12.82 14.34
N LEU A 98 -65.87 -13.75 13.46
CA LEU A 98 -66.50 -15.09 13.44
C LEU A 98 -65.68 -16.15 12.69
N ASP A 99 -65.80 -17.40 13.16
CA ASP A 99 -65.23 -18.62 12.59
C ASP A 99 -65.76 -18.98 11.19
N SER A 100 -65.01 -19.81 10.45
CA SER A 100 -65.43 -21.22 10.22
C SER A 100 -64.39 -22.04 9.45
N ALA A 101 -64.26 -23.30 9.84
CA ALA A 101 -63.37 -24.29 9.23
C ALA A 101 -64.13 -25.25 8.31
N ALA A 102 -63.45 -25.79 7.29
CA ALA A 102 -63.81 -27.07 6.65
C ALA A 102 -62.57 -27.72 6.02
N GLN A 103 -62.37 -29.02 6.28
CA GLN A 103 -61.39 -29.88 5.62
C GLN A 103 -62.07 -30.67 4.45
N PRO A 104 -61.58 -31.83 3.96
CA PRO A 104 -60.72 -31.89 2.77
C PRO A 104 -61.24 -32.94 1.74
N ASP A 105 -60.29 -33.58 1.03
CA ASP A 105 -60.37 -34.96 0.49
C ASP A 105 -60.87 -35.15 -0.97
N PRO A 106 -60.66 -36.33 -1.62
CA PRO A 106 -59.53 -36.46 -2.56
C PRO A 106 -59.87 -37.18 -3.89
N ASN A 107 -58.90 -37.32 -4.82
CA ASN A 107 -58.56 -38.60 -5.50
C ASN A 107 -57.42 -38.46 -6.56
N SER A 108 -56.73 -39.59 -6.80
CA SER A 108 -55.49 -39.83 -7.57
C SER A 108 -55.79 -40.42 -8.99
N PRO A 109 -54.87 -41.00 -9.82
CA PRO A 109 -53.44 -41.36 -9.63
C PRO A 109 -52.42 -41.25 -10.82
N SER A 110 -51.14 -41.55 -10.49
CA SER A 110 -50.05 -42.24 -11.27
C SER A 110 -49.56 -41.76 -12.67
N GLU A 111 -48.26 -41.48 -12.83
CA GLU A 111 -47.11 -42.38 -13.19
C GLU A 111 -45.80 -41.72 -12.65
N ASP A 112 -44.85 -42.38 -11.96
CA ASP A 112 -43.77 -43.30 -12.39
C ASP A 112 -42.84 -42.74 -13.51
N VAL A 113 -41.49 -42.84 -13.50
CA VAL A 113 -40.51 -43.42 -12.54
C VAL A 113 -39.08 -42.85 -12.80
N LEU A 114 -38.30 -42.55 -11.76
CA LEU A 114 -36.93 -43.07 -11.50
C LEU A 114 -36.26 -42.36 -10.31
N ARG A 115 -35.62 -43.16 -9.43
CA ARG A 115 -34.92 -42.70 -8.20
C ARG A 115 -33.41 -42.67 -8.40
N ALA A 116 -32.73 -41.79 -7.65
CA ALA A 116 -31.37 -42.02 -7.17
C ALA A 116 -31.38 -41.94 -5.62
N ILE A 117 -30.87 -42.99 -4.97
CA ILE A 117 -30.94 -43.17 -3.51
C ILE A 117 -29.57 -42.83 -2.91
N VAL A 118 -29.54 -41.99 -1.87
CA VAL A 118 -28.37 -41.77 -1.00
C VAL A 118 -28.75 -42.21 0.43
N PRO A 119 -27.94 -43.04 1.12
CA PRO A 119 -28.33 -43.57 2.44
C PRO A 119 -28.19 -42.51 3.55
N VAL A 120 -29.21 -42.43 4.41
CA VAL A 120 -29.17 -41.69 5.67
C VAL A 120 -28.94 -42.68 6.83
N PRO A 121 -27.95 -42.48 7.73
CA PRO A 121 -27.80 -43.28 8.93
C PRO A 121 -28.86 -42.91 9.98
N PRO A 122 -29.26 -43.83 10.87
CA PRO A 122 -30.42 -43.63 11.75
C PRO A 122 -30.12 -42.66 12.91
N GLU A 123 -31.15 -41.90 13.28
CA GLU A 123 -31.19 -41.17 14.54
C GLU A 123 -31.44 -42.13 15.71
N GLN A 124 -30.70 -41.97 16.81
CA GLN A 124 -31.13 -42.38 18.14
C GLN A 124 -30.97 -41.19 19.08
N GLN A 125 -32.06 -40.86 19.77
CA GLN A 125 -32.08 -39.86 20.83
C GLN A 125 -31.47 -40.48 22.10
N ASP A 126 -30.53 -39.78 22.72
CA ASP A 126 -30.34 -39.79 24.17
C ASP A 126 -29.65 -38.48 24.59
N GLY A 127 -30.18 -37.82 25.62
CA GLY A 127 -29.79 -36.47 25.99
C GLY A 127 -28.85 -36.41 27.20
N ALA A 128 -27.74 -35.68 27.08
CA ALA A 128 -27.00 -35.13 28.22
C ALA A 128 -26.20 -33.88 27.80
N VAL A 129 -26.23 -32.85 28.65
CA VAL A 129 -25.54 -31.57 28.41
C VAL A 129 -24.06 -31.67 28.78
N ALA A 130 -23.16 -31.42 27.82
CA ALA A 130 -21.75 -31.11 28.09
C ALA A 130 -21.14 -30.27 26.95
N THR A 131 -20.65 -29.07 27.26
CA THR A 131 -19.92 -28.20 26.33
C THR A 131 -18.51 -28.72 26.06
N ALA A 132 -18.38 -29.64 25.09
CA ALA A 132 -17.09 -30.12 24.60
C ALA A 132 -16.63 -29.32 23.37
N THR A 133 -15.51 -28.60 23.48
CA THR A 133 -14.85 -27.96 22.33
C THR A 133 -14.28 -29.02 21.38
N VAL A 134 -14.99 -29.30 20.28
CA VAL A 134 -14.53 -30.24 19.26
C VAL A 134 -13.28 -29.69 18.56
N PRO A 135 -12.13 -30.40 18.60
CA PRO A 135 -10.98 -29.98 17.81
C PRO A 135 -11.29 -30.18 16.33
N ARG A 136 -11.16 -29.12 15.52
CA ARG A 136 -11.35 -29.19 14.05
C ARG A 136 -10.50 -30.32 13.48
N ARG A 137 -11.15 -31.42 13.07
CA ARG A 137 -10.52 -32.52 12.32
C ARG A 137 -9.75 -31.91 11.15
N LYS A 138 -8.44 -32.18 11.07
CA LYS A 138 -7.65 -31.93 9.86
C LYS A 138 -8.16 -32.88 8.78
N GLN A 139 -9.17 -32.45 8.02
CA GLN A 139 -9.48 -33.07 6.73
C GLN A 139 -8.21 -33.04 5.88
N SER A 140 -7.84 -34.18 5.31
CA SER A 140 -6.78 -34.28 4.32
C SER A 140 -7.26 -33.61 3.03
N ARG A 141 -7.08 -32.29 2.95
CA ARG A 141 -7.39 -31.53 1.74
C ARG A 141 -6.36 -31.90 0.67
N GLN A 142 -6.78 -32.69 -0.31
CA GLN A 142 -6.01 -32.90 -1.53
C GLN A 142 -5.82 -31.54 -2.22
N LYS A 143 -4.59 -31.25 -2.64
CA LYS A 143 -4.28 -30.00 -3.34
C LYS A 143 -4.44 -30.21 -4.83
N GLU A 144 -5.46 -29.60 -5.39
CA GLU A 144 -5.76 -29.71 -6.82
C GLU A 144 -4.81 -28.83 -7.65
N LEU A 145 -4.40 -29.31 -8.82
CA LEU A 145 -3.68 -28.53 -9.82
C LEU A 145 -4.70 -27.78 -10.68
N VAL A 146 -4.64 -26.45 -10.68
CA VAL A 146 -5.63 -25.59 -11.33
C VAL A 146 -4.93 -24.64 -12.29
N ARG A 147 -5.53 -24.44 -13.48
CA ARG A 147 -5.22 -23.29 -14.34
C ARG A 147 -6.41 -22.34 -14.29
N VAL A 148 -6.15 -21.05 -14.14
CA VAL A 148 -7.20 -20.03 -14.19
C VAL A 148 -7.09 -19.30 -15.53
N MET A 149 -8.19 -19.23 -16.25
CA MET A 149 -8.35 -18.58 -17.55
C MET A 149 -9.71 -17.87 -17.59
N ASP A 150 -9.91 -17.00 -18.56
CA ASP A 150 -11.22 -16.42 -18.92
C ASP A 150 -11.95 -15.71 -17.76
N LEU A 151 -11.19 -15.01 -16.91
CA LEU A 151 -11.74 -14.15 -15.86
C LEU A 151 -12.41 -12.91 -16.45
N SER A 152 -13.53 -12.47 -15.88
CA SER A 152 -14.08 -11.16 -16.23
C SER A 152 -13.22 -10.03 -15.63
N PRO A 153 -13.21 -8.82 -16.20
CA PRO A 153 -12.49 -7.67 -15.61
C PRO A 153 -12.92 -7.37 -14.16
N ARG A 154 -14.17 -7.69 -13.80
CA ARG A 154 -14.69 -7.57 -12.43
C ARG A 154 -14.06 -8.58 -11.48
N ASP A 155 -13.85 -9.81 -11.93
CA ASP A 155 -13.18 -10.86 -11.15
C ASP A 155 -11.69 -10.55 -10.99
N GLU A 156 -11.02 -10.06 -12.04
CA GLU A 156 -9.63 -9.61 -11.96
C GLU A 156 -9.47 -8.48 -10.93
N ALA A 157 -10.34 -7.47 -10.95
CA ALA A 157 -10.36 -6.39 -9.96
C ALA A 157 -10.63 -6.91 -8.54
N HIS A 158 -11.58 -7.83 -8.37
CA HIS A 158 -11.88 -8.45 -7.08
C HIS A 158 -10.71 -9.27 -6.51
N LEU A 159 -10.03 -10.03 -7.38
CA LEU A 159 -8.87 -10.83 -7.01
C LEU A 159 -7.65 -9.94 -6.71
N ARG A 160 -7.48 -8.83 -7.45
CA ARG A 160 -6.48 -7.80 -7.14
C ARG A 160 -6.72 -7.17 -5.77
N GLU A 161 -7.95 -6.80 -5.46
CA GLU A 161 -8.33 -6.25 -4.15
C GLU A 161 -8.14 -7.27 -3.02
N THR A 162 -8.40 -8.55 -3.28
CA THR A 162 -8.15 -9.64 -2.33
C THR A 162 -6.65 -9.80 -2.02
N VAL A 163 -5.79 -9.72 -3.06
CA VAL A 163 -4.33 -9.69 -2.88
C VAL A 163 -3.90 -8.43 -2.10
N ARG A 164 -4.43 -7.25 -2.44
CA ARG A 164 -4.12 -5.99 -1.73
C ARG A 164 -4.44 -6.09 -0.23
N ARG A 165 -5.66 -6.49 0.13
CA ARG A 165 -6.09 -6.69 1.54
C ARG A 165 -5.24 -7.73 2.27
N THR A 166 -4.89 -8.82 1.61
CA THR A 166 -4.02 -9.86 2.20
C THR A 166 -2.64 -9.28 2.55
N ARG A 167 -2.04 -8.49 1.65
CA ARG A 167 -0.74 -7.85 1.87
C ARG A 167 -0.80 -6.76 2.93
N LEU A 168 -1.87 -5.96 2.93
CA LEU A 168 -2.16 -4.95 3.95
C LEU A 168 -2.15 -5.55 5.38
N ILE A 169 -2.85 -6.69 5.57
CA ILE A 169 -2.87 -7.42 6.85
C ILE A 169 -1.47 -7.98 7.19
N TYR A 170 -0.78 -8.59 6.21
CA TYR A 170 0.56 -9.14 6.42
C TYR A 170 1.58 -8.09 6.88
N ASP A 171 1.58 -6.91 6.24
CA ASP A 171 2.49 -5.82 6.60
C ASP A 171 2.07 -5.13 7.89
N SER A 172 0.78 -4.95 8.14
CA SER A 172 0.26 -4.48 9.44
C SER A 172 0.72 -5.38 10.60
N LEU A 173 0.65 -6.70 10.44
CA LEU A 173 1.16 -7.67 11.42
C LEU A 173 2.68 -7.60 11.59
N ARG A 174 3.43 -7.38 10.50
CA ARG A 174 4.89 -7.22 10.58
C ARG A 174 5.28 -5.96 11.34
N VAL A 175 4.60 -4.85 11.10
CA VAL A 175 4.84 -3.57 11.80
C VAL A 175 4.46 -3.69 13.27
N LEU A 176 3.30 -4.28 13.59
CA LEU A 176 2.95 -4.61 14.98
C LEU A 176 4.01 -5.50 15.65
N THR A 177 4.49 -6.54 14.94
CA THR A 177 5.54 -7.43 15.47
C THR A 177 6.84 -6.69 15.74
N SER A 178 7.20 -5.67 14.96
CA SER A 178 8.35 -4.82 15.30
C SER A 178 8.13 -4.02 16.57
N VAL A 179 6.94 -3.47 16.83
CA VAL A 179 6.64 -2.74 18.08
C VAL A 179 6.70 -3.68 19.29
N GLU A 180 6.18 -4.90 19.19
CA GLU A 180 6.27 -5.90 20.25
C GLU A 180 7.73 -6.30 20.54
N GLU A 181 8.55 -6.44 19.49
CA GLU A 181 9.99 -6.72 19.63
C GLU A 181 10.75 -5.53 20.24
N GLU A 182 10.41 -4.29 19.87
CA GLU A 182 10.96 -3.08 20.48
C GLU A 182 10.64 -3.02 21.99
N LYS A 183 9.38 -3.27 22.37
CA LYS A 183 8.96 -3.36 23.79
C LYS A 183 9.71 -4.49 24.52
N ARG A 184 9.90 -5.66 23.91
CA ARG A 184 10.63 -6.80 24.49
C ARG A 184 12.13 -6.55 24.65
N VAL A 185 12.76 -5.88 23.69
CA VAL A 185 14.18 -5.47 23.77
C VAL A 185 14.34 -4.45 24.90
N ALA A 186 13.44 -3.46 25.00
CA ALA A 186 13.45 -2.46 26.07
C ALA A 186 13.27 -3.09 27.46
N SER A 187 12.35 -4.05 27.62
CA SER A 187 12.14 -4.73 28.91
C SER A 187 13.34 -5.58 29.34
N VAL A 188 14.01 -6.27 28.40
CA VAL A 188 15.24 -7.03 28.68
C VAL A 188 16.39 -6.09 29.05
N ALA A 189 16.54 -4.95 28.36
CA ALA A 189 17.54 -3.95 28.69
C ALA A 189 17.32 -3.36 30.09
N ALA A 190 16.08 -2.98 30.43
CA ALA A 190 15.72 -2.48 31.75
C ALA A 190 16.00 -3.51 32.86
N ALA A 191 15.67 -4.79 32.65
CA ALA A 191 15.97 -5.86 33.59
C ALA A 191 17.49 -6.06 33.79
N ALA A 192 18.28 -5.96 32.72
CA ALA A 192 19.74 -6.05 32.80
C ALA A 192 20.36 -4.88 33.60
N VAL A 193 19.87 -3.65 33.41
CA VAL A 193 20.30 -2.48 34.21
C VAL A 193 19.92 -2.65 35.68
N ALA A 194 18.71 -3.12 35.98
CA ALA A 194 18.27 -3.39 37.36
C ALA A 194 19.13 -4.47 38.03
N ALA A 195 19.48 -5.53 37.30
CA ALA A 195 20.38 -6.58 37.80
C ALA A 195 21.80 -6.04 38.05
N ALA A 196 22.35 -5.21 37.15
CA ALA A 196 23.66 -4.59 37.35
C ALA A 196 23.69 -3.68 38.59
N ALA A 197 22.63 -2.88 38.80
CA ALA A 197 22.49 -2.02 39.98
C ALA A 197 22.39 -2.83 41.30
N ALA A 198 21.77 -4.01 41.26
CA ALA A 198 21.72 -4.93 42.41
C ALA A 198 23.09 -5.58 42.70
N VAL A 199 23.92 -5.86 41.69
CA VAL A 199 25.27 -6.41 41.90
C VAL A 199 26.20 -5.38 42.57
N THR A 200 26.01 -4.08 42.29
CA THR A 200 26.80 -3.01 42.93
C THR A 200 26.52 -2.78 44.44
N THR A 201 25.58 -3.50 45.07
CA THR A 201 25.33 -3.40 46.52
C THR A 201 25.94 -4.53 47.36
N LEU A 202 26.69 -5.45 46.75
CA LEU A 202 27.42 -6.53 47.44
C LEU A 202 28.87 -6.58 46.96
N GLU A 203 29.80 -6.11 47.81
CA GLU A 203 31.23 -6.33 47.57
C GLU A 203 31.57 -7.83 47.64
N GLY A 204 32.15 -8.36 46.56
CA GLY A 204 32.86 -9.64 46.58
C GLY A 204 32.13 -10.85 46.00
N CYS A 205 32.06 -10.96 44.67
CA CYS A 205 32.16 -12.24 43.97
C CYS A 205 32.69 -12.04 42.54
N LEU A 206 33.38 -13.07 42.01
CA LEU A 206 34.10 -13.04 40.73
C LEU A 206 33.15 -13.01 39.51
N PRO A 207 33.59 -12.48 38.35
CA PRO A 207 32.75 -12.39 37.15
C PRO A 207 32.45 -13.77 36.57
N VAL A 208 31.17 -14.11 36.48
CA VAL A 208 30.68 -15.33 35.82
C VAL A 208 30.50 -15.09 34.32
N ASP A 209 30.97 -16.05 33.54
CA ASP A 209 30.99 -16.19 32.08
C ASP A 209 30.22 -15.16 31.22
N GLY A 210 30.96 -14.44 30.38
CA GLY A 210 30.48 -13.44 29.43
C GLY A 210 29.77 -14.00 28.19
N SER A 211 28.85 -14.97 28.35
CA SER A 211 27.97 -15.43 27.28
C SER A 211 26.73 -14.53 27.17
N THR A 212 26.92 -13.30 26.67
CA THR A 212 25.81 -12.44 26.24
C THR A 212 25.11 -13.07 25.04
N GLY A 213 24.14 -13.95 25.32
CA GLY A 213 23.32 -14.61 24.31
C GLY A 213 22.59 -13.57 23.49
N LYS A 214 23.12 -13.24 22.30
CA LYS A 214 22.58 -12.22 21.39
C LYS A 214 21.10 -12.47 21.19
N LEU A 215 20.27 -11.58 21.73
CA LEU A 215 18.82 -11.72 21.77
C LEU A 215 18.34 -11.95 20.33
N ARG A 216 17.84 -13.17 20.05
CA ARG A 216 17.52 -13.57 18.68
C ARG A 216 16.35 -12.72 18.19
N ARG A 217 16.63 -11.79 17.28
CA ARG A 217 15.64 -10.85 16.73
C ARG A 217 14.42 -11.61 16.22
N LEU A 218 13.24 -11.20 16.66
CA LEU A 218 11.99 -11.85 16.28
C LEU A 218 11.77 -11.72 14.76
N ARG A 219 11.60 -12.87 14.09
CA ARG A 219 11.33 -12.95 12.65
C ARG A 219 9.88 -12.53 12.37
N GLY A 220 9.65 -11.21 12.27
CA GLY A 220 8.31 -10.65 12.06
C GLY A 220 7.59 -11.17 10.81
N ASP A 221 8.35 -11.48 9.76
CA ASP A 221 7.86 -12.16 8.55
C ASP A 221 7.28 -13.55 8.85
N LEU A 222 7.95 -14.36 9.68
CA LEU A 222 7.48 -15.69 10.08
C LEU A 222 6.29 -15.60 11.05
N ARG A 223 6.29 -14.64 11.98
CA ARG A 223 5.19 -14.46 12.95
C ARG A 223 3.90 -14.03 12.24
N ALA A 224 3.96 -12.99 11.41
CA ALA A 224 2.82 -12.51 10.64
C ALA A 224 2.20 -13.64 9.79
N ALA A 225 3.03 -14.39 9.08
CA ALA A 225 2.56 -15.50 8.26
C ALA A 225 1.98 -16.67 9.06
N SER A 226 2.49 -16.98 10.26
CA SER A 226 1.89 -18.04 11.10
C SER A 226 0.50 -17.63 11.58
N LEU A 227 0.35 -16.40 12.09
CA LEU A 227 -0.95 -15.87 12.52
C LEU A 227 -1.97 -15.88 11.38
N MET A 228 -1.59 -15.41 10.19
CA MET A 228 -2.44 -15.49 8.99
C MET A 228 -2.78 -16.93 8.61
N ARG A 229 -1.84 -17.87 8.73
CA ARG A 229 -2.04 -19.30 8.41
C ARG A 229 -3.03 -19.97 9.37
N GLU A 230 -2.94 -19.61 10.65
CA GLU A 230 -3.82 -20.10 11.73
C GLU A 230 -5.25 -19.58 11.56
N ARG A 231 -5.40 -18.33 11.10
CA ARG A 231 -6.70 -17.72 10.73
C ARG A 231 -7.22 -18.13 9.34
N GLY A 232 -6.41 -18.80 8.53
CA GLY A 232 -6.81 -19.28 7.20
C GLY A 232 -6.67 -18.24 6.07
N LEU A 233 -6.00 -17.12 6.31
CA LEU A 233 -5.84 -15.98 5.39
C LEU A 233 -4.70 -16.15 4.37
N TRP A 234 -4.23 -17.38 4.12
CA TRP A 234 -3.27 -17.66 3.05
C TRP A 234 -4.01 -17.92 1.74
N LEU A 235 -3.69 -17.14 0.71
CA LEU A 235 -4.25 -17.33 -0.63
C LEU A 235 -3.66 -18.60 -1.27
N ASN A 236 -4.46 -19.27 -2.09
CA ASN A 236 -4.03 -20.42 -2.90
C ASN A 236 -3.33 -21.53 -2.07
N ARG A 237 -3.76 -21.71 -0.81
CA ARG A 237 -3.20 -22.72 0.10
C ARG A 237 -3.51 -24.15 -0.37
N ASP A 238 -4.76 -24.37 -0.74
CA ASP A 238 -5.33 -25.67 -1.08
C ASP A 238 -5.43 -25.92 -2.60
N LYS A 239 -5.09 -24.90 -3.43
CA LYS A 239 -5.01 -24.99 -4.89
C LYS A 239 -3.59 -24.69 -5.34
N ARG A 240 -3.02 -25.48 -6.24
CA ARG A 240 -1.73 -25.19 -6.88
C ARG A 240 -2.00 -24.62 -8.26
N ILE A 241 -1.77 -23.32 -8.43
CA ILE A 241 -2.01 -22.63 -9.70
C ILE A 241 -0.78 -22.77 -10.61
N VAL A 242 -1.01 -23.15 -11.87
CA VAL A 242 -0.03 -23.11 -12.98
C VAL A 242 -0.20 -21.82 -13.79
N GLY A 243 0.91 -21.27 -14.30
CA GLY A 243 0.90 -19.98 -14.99
C GLY A 243 0.72 -18.80 -14.04
N ALA A 244 0.09 -17.73 -14.51
CA ALA A 244 -0.14 -16.51 -13.72
C ALA A 244 -1.07 -16.75 -12.52
N ILE A 245 -0.90 -15.98 -11.45
CA ILE A 245 -1.84 -15.99 -10.31
C ILE A 245 -2.75 -14.75 -10.42
N PRO A 246 -4.07 -14.94 -10.48
CA PRO A 246 -5.02 -13.82 -10.52
C PRO A 246 -4.79 -12.82 -9.37
N GLY A 247 -4.83 -11.54 -9.69
CA GLY A 247 -4.58 -10.44 -8.74
C GLY A 247 -3.11 -10.16 -8.45
N ILE A 248 -2.15 -10.97 -8.91
CA ILE A 248 -0.70 -10.69 -8.81
C ILE A 248 -0.17 -10.31 -10.21
N MET A 249 0.32 -9.08 -10.33
CA MET A 249 0.71 -8.48 -11.61
C MET A 249 2.23 -8.50 -11.78
N VAL A 250 2.69 -8.62 -13.02
CA VAL A 250 4.11 -8.43 -13.37
C VAL A 250 4.57 -7.06 -12.88
N GLY A 251 5.67 -7.01 -12.15
CA GLY A 251 6.16 -5.81 -11.46
C GLY A 251 5.81 -5.73 -9.97
N ASP A 252 4.91 -6.57 -9.44
CA ASP A 252 4.67 -6.62 -8.00
C ASP A 252 5.95 -7.02 -7.24
N LEU A 253 6.28 -6.23 -6.22
CA LEU A 253 7.48 -6.34 -5.40
C LEU A 253 7.12 -6.79 -3.98
N PHE A 254 7.87 -7.77 -3.49
CA PHE A 254 7.72 -8.42 -2.19
C PHE A 254 9.03 -8.29 -1.40
N LEU A 255 8.95 -8.08 -0.09
CA LEU A 255 10.15 -7.90 0.74
C LEU A 255 10.68 -9.22 1.30
N PHE A 256 9.82 -10.24 1.46
CA PHE A 256 10.16 -11.50 2.10
C PHE A 256 9.66 -12.70 1.30
N ARG A 257 10.43 -13.81 1.26
CA ARG A 257 9.94 -15.08 0.67
C ARG A 257 8.67 -15.61 1.34
N MET A 258 8.49 -15.30 2.61
CA MET A 258 7.27 -15.67 3.33
C MET A 258 6.03 -14.92 2.81
N GLU A 259 6.19 -13.69 2.32
CA GLU A 259 5.10 -12.95 1.64
C GLU A 259 4.66 -13.67 0.37
N LEU A 260 5.62 -14.21 -0.41
CA LEU A 260 5.35 -15.06 -1.58
C LEU A 260 4.56 -16.33 -1.22
N CYS A 261 4.80 -16.89 -0.03
CA CYS A 261 4.07 -18.05 0.48
C CYS A 261 2.63 -17.69 0.89
N VAL A 262 2.44 -16.53 1.54
CA VAL A 262 1.12 -16.04 1.99
C VAL A 262 0.19 -15.75 0.83
N VAL A 263 0.69 -15.16 -0.27
CA VAL A 263 -0.10 -14.91 -1.49
C VAL A 263 -0.15 -16.11 -2.46
N GLY A 264 0.61 -17.17 -2.16
CA GLY A 264 0.66 -18.41 -2.96
C GLY A 264 1.51 -18.34 -4.24
N LEU A 265 2.30 -17.28 -4.45
CA LEU A 265 3.16 -17.12 -5.63
C LEU A 265 4.27 -18.17 -5.70
N HIS A 266 4.87 -18.47 -4.55
CA HIS A 266 5.91 -19.48 -4.38
C HIS A 266 5.82 -20.12 -2.99
N GLY A 267 5.64 -21.44 -2.92
CA GLY A 267 5.34 -22.17 -1.68
C GLY A 267 6.54 -22.55 -0.81
N GLN A 268 7.78 -22.38 -1.27
CA GLN A 268 8.98 -22.77 -0.53
C GLN A 268 9.63 -21.58 0.18
N ILE A 269 9.91 -21.73 1.48
CA ILE A 269 10.51 -20.66 2.30
C ILE A 269 12.01 -20.44 2.02
N GLN A 270 12.69 -21.42 1.40
CA GLN A 270 14.15 -21.44 1.22
C GLN A 270 14.59 -21.97 -0.14
N ALA A 271 13.97 -23.05 -0.66
CA ALA A 271 14.33 -23.63 -1.95
C ALA A 271 14.12 -22.64 -3.10
N GLY A 272 14.84 -22.85 -4.21
CA GLY A 272 14.68 -22.05 -5.42
C GLY A 272 13.50 -22.49 -6.29
N ILE A 273 13.09 -23.75 -6.22
CA ILE A 273 12.08 -24.36 -7.08
C ILE A 273 10.87 -24.76 -6.21
N ASP A 274 9.66 -24.33 -6.60
CA ASP A 274 8.40 -24.82 -6.06
C ASP A 274 7.67 -25.63 -7.13
N PHE A 275 7.12 -26.76 -6.71
CA PHE A 275 6.54 -27.76 -7.60
C PHE A 275 5.36 -28.50 -6.94
N LEU A 276 4.46 -28.99 -7.77
CA LEU A 276 3.47 -29.98 -7.39
C LEU A 276 4.16 -31.36 -7.31
N PRO A 277 4.04 -32.11 -6.21
CA PRO A 277 4.61 -33.44 -6.13
C PRO A 277 3.80 -34.45 -6.98
N ALA A 278 4.49 -35.50 -7.43
CA ALA A 278 3.92 -36.64 -8.16
C ALA A 278 2.57 -37.15 -7.60
N SER A 279 2.48 -37.29 -6.27
CA SER A 279 1.29 -37.77 -5.56
C SER A 279 0.06 -36.85 -5.61
N MET A 280 0.20 -35.65 -6.17
CA MET A 280 -0.87 -34.67 -6.35
C MET A 280 -1.08 -34.29 -7.82
N SER A 281 -0.30 -34.87 -8.74
CA SER A 281 -0.44 -34.66 -10.17
C SER A 281 -1.35 -35.71 -10.79
N SER A 282 -2.21 -35.31 -11.73
CA SER A 282 -3.05 -36.22 -12.51
C SER A 282 -2.24 -37.17 -13.39
N THR A 283 -1.01 -36.78 -13.78
CA THR A 283 -0.08 -37.62 -14.55
C THR A 283 0.77 -38.55 -13.67
N GLY A 284 0.70 -38.41 -12.34
CA GLY A 284 1.60 -39.11 -11.41
C GLY A 284 3.05 -38.59 -11.41
N GLU A 285 3.35 -37.49 -12.12
CA GLU A 285 4.69 -36.91 -12.23
C GLU A 285 4.77 -35.51 -11.61
N PRO A 286 5.92 -35.08 -11.05
CA PRO A 286 6.03 -33.77 -10.43
C PRO A 286 6.10 -32.65 -11.49
N ILE A 287 5.49 -31.50 -11.21
CA ILE A 287 5.39 -30.37 -12.15
C ILE A 287 5.86 -29.08 -11.47
N ALA A 288 6.88 -28.42 -12.00
CA ALA A 288 7.37 -27.14 -11.48
C ALA A 288 6.38 -26.00 -11.78
N THR A 289 6.05 -25.21 -10.75
CA THR A 289 5.08 -24.11 -10.83
C THR A 289 5.72 -22.72 -10.73
N SER A 290 6.84 -22.60 -10.00
CA SER A 290 7.58 -21.33 -9.92
C SER A 290 9.03 -21.51 -9.50
N VAL A 291 9.90 -20.58 -9.93
CA VAL A 291 11.32 -20.50 -9.55
C VAL A 291 11.70 -19.13 -9.00
N ILE A 292 12.66 -19.11 -8.08
CA ILE A 292 13.30 -17.89 -7.58
C ILE A 292 14.73 -17.80 -8.12
N VAL A 293 14.95 -16.86 -9.03
CA VAL A 293 16.26 -16.52 -9.60
C VAL A 293 16.89 -15.45 -8.72
N SER A 294 17.99 -15.74 -8.02
CA SER A 294 18.52 -14.79 -7.01
C SER A 294 20.03 -14.78 -6.84
N GLY A 295 20.77 -15.30 -7.84
CA GLY A 295 22.23 -15.49 -7.77
C GLY A 295 22.59 -16.42 -6.63
N GLY A 296 21.90 -17.57 -6.55
CA GLY A 296 22.12 -18.58 -5.52
C GLY A 296 23.11 -19.65 -5.93
N TYR A 297 23.27 -19.85 -7.24
CA TYR A 297 24.22 -20.75 -7.87
C TYR A 297 25.23 -19.92 -8.68
N GLU A 298 26.47 -20.38 -8.73
CA GLU A 298 27.55 -19.69 -9.45
C GLU A 298 27.45 -19.81 -10.99
N ASP A 299 26.63 -20.76 -11.46
CA ASP A 299 26.41 -21.07 -12.87
C ASP A 299 25.15 -20.40 -13.47
N ASP A 300 24.37 -19.65 -12.66
CA ASP A 300 23.17 -18.92 -13.12
C ASP A 300 23.53 -17.84 -14.16
N MET A 301 22.81 -17.78 -15.28
CA MET A 301 22.90 -16.70 -16.28
C MET A 301 21.51 -16.09 -16.50
N ASP A 302 21.38 -14.76 -16.47
CA ASP A 302 20.10 -14.04 -16.50
C ASP A 302 20.16 -12.81 -17.39
N ASP A 303 19.70 -12.96 -18.64
CA ASP A 303 19.62 -11.91 -19.66
C ASP A 303 18.22 -11.24 -19.69
N GLY A 304 17.38 -11.49 -18.67
CA GLY A 304 16.01 -10.95 -18.60
C GLY A 304 14.99 -11.82 -19.35
N GLU A 305 14.99 -11.75 -20.68
CA GLU A 305 14.05 -12.52 -21.50
C GLU A 305 14.41 -14.02 -21.55
N VAL A 306 15.72 -14.33 -21.46
CA VAL A 306 16.25 -15.69 -21.38
C VAL A 306 17.02 -15.86 -20.07
N ILE A 307 16.85 -17.02 -19.43
CA ILE A 307 17.53 -17.40 -18.19
C ILE A 307 18.09 -18.81 -18.35
N VAL A 308 19.37 -19.01 -18.04
CA VAL A 308 19.93 -20.35 -17.81
C VAL A 308 19.95 -20.57 -16.30
N TYR A 309 18.97 -21.34 -15.84
CA TYR A 309 18.73 -21.61 -14.42
C TYR A 309 19.45 -22.89 -13.99
N THR A 310 20.22 -22.81 -12.89
CA THR A 310 20.89 -23.98 -12.32
C THR A 310 19.92 -24.79 -11.46
N GLY A 311 19.92 -26.11 -11.65
CA GLY A 311 19.18 -27.05 -10.81
C GLY A 311 19.57 -26.97 -9.34
N HIS A 312 18.73 -27.50 -8.47
CA HIS A 312 18.99 -27.53 -7.03
C HIS A 312 19.77 -28.78 -6.58
N GLY A 313 20.44 -28.66 -5.44
CA GLY A 313 21.06 -29.77 -4.72
C GLY A 313 22.59 -29.77 -4.82
N GLY A 314 23.24 -30.49 -3.90
CA GLY A 314 24.71 -30.65 -3.86
C GLY A 314 25.53 -29.40 -3.49
N GLN A 315 24.88 -28.32 -3.04
CA GLN A 315 25.54 -27.12 -2.50
C GLN A 315 25.99 -27.29 -1.05
N GLU A 316 27.04 -26.55 -0.67
CA GLU A 316 27.45 -26.35 0.72
C GLU A 316 26.45 -25.48 1.51
N LYS A 317 26.27 -25.76 2.80
CA LYS A 317 25.32 -25.00 3.65
C LYS A 317 25.73 -23.54 3.77
N ASN A 318 24.82 -22.63 3.42
CA ASN A 318 25.01 -21.17 3.42
C ASN A 318 26.06 -20.65 2.41
N SER A 319 26.40 -21.45 1.40
CA SER A 319 27.39 -21.16 0.36
C SER A 319 26.74 -21.33 -1.01
N SER A 320 27.21 -20.57 -2.02
CA SER A 320 26.80 -20.78 -3.42
C SER A 320 27.59 -21.89 -4.10
N ARG A 321 28.63 -22.41 -3.43
CA ARG A 321 29.58 -23.38 -3.98
C ARG A 321 28.97 -24.78 -4.06
N GLN A 322 29.16 -25.43 -5.20
CA GLN A 322 28.81 -26.83 -5.41
C GLN A 322 29.89 -27.74 -4.79
N ILE A 323 29.48 -28.80 -4.08
CA ILE A 323 30.37 -29.76 -3.40
C ILE A 323 30.10 -31.23 -3.78
N SER A 324 29.09 -31.49 -4.61
CA SER A 324 28.78 -32.84 -5.12
C SER A 324 27.94 -32.75 -6.40
N HIS A 325 27.87 -33.84 -7.16
CA HIS A 325 27.05 -33.92 -8.36
C HIS A 325 25.55 -33.73 -8.04
N GLN A 326 24.87 -32.92 -8.85
CA GLN A 326 23.41 -32.83 -8.81
C GLN A 326 22.76 -34.11 -9.37
N LYS A 327 21.50 -34.30 -9.03
CA LYS A 327 20.69 -35.44 -9.47
C LYS A 327 19.37 -34.96 -10.05
N LEU A 328 18.81 -35.70 -11.00
CA LEU A 328 17.53 -35.40 -11.63
C LEU A 328 16.37 -35.91 -10.74
N GLU A 329 16.22 -35.28 -9.58
CA GLU A 329 15.23 -35.64 -8.55
C GLU A 329 14.42 -34.39 -8.14
N SER A 330 13.28 -34.61 -7.47
CA SER A 330 12.50 -33.55 -6.82
C SER A 330 12.26 -32.33 -7.75
N GLY A 331 12.75 -31.13 -7.38
CA GLY A 331 12.60 -29.92 -8.19
C GLY A 331 13.29 -29.97 -9.56
N ASN A 332 14.37 -30.73 -9.73
CA ASN A 332 15.08 -30.83 -11.03
C ASN A 332 14.26 -31.69 -12.01
N LEU A 333 13.73 -32.82 -11.53
CA LEU A 333 12.78 -33.63 -12.28
C LEU A 333 11.51 -32.84 -12.59
N ALA A 334 11.01 -32.05 -11.64
CA ALA A 334 9.83 -31.21 -11.86
C ALA A 334 10.03 -30.13 -12.94
N LEU A 335 11.25 -29.60 -13.09
CA LEU A 335 11.59 -28.66 -14.18
C LEU A 335 11.68 -29.38 -15.53
N GLU A 336 12.34 -30.54 -15.59
CA GLU A 336 12.41 -31.35 -16.82
C GLU A 336 11.02 -31.82 -17.29
N ARG A 337 10.14 -32.22 -16.35
CA ARG A 337 8.74 -32.54 -16.68
C ARG A 337 7.94 -31.32 -17.10
N SER A 338 8.15 -30.16 -16.47
CA SER A 338 7.53 -28.91 -16.95
C SER A 338 8.01 -28.51 -18.36
N MET A 339 9.25 -28.84 -18.76
CA MET A 339 9.70 -28.70 -20.15
C MET A 339 8.94 -29.65 -21.07
N HIS A 340 8.92 -30.95 -20.75
CA HIS A 340 8.24 -31.99 -21.56
C HIS A 340 6.76 -31.68 -21.81
N TYR A 341 6.06 -31.15 -20.80
CA TYR A 341 4.65 -30.79 -20.88
C TYR A 341 4.38 -29.32 -21.30
N GLY A 342 5.41 -28.53 -21.60
CA GLY A 342 5.27 -27.12 -22.01
C GLY A 342 4.64 -26.21 -20.93
N VAL A 343 4.82 -26.56 -19.65
CA VAL A 343 4.17 -25.90 -18.51
C VAL A 343 4.75 -24.52 -18.24
N GLU A 344 3.87 -23.60 -17.87
CA GLU A 344 4.19 -22.20 -17.61
C GLU A 344 4.67 -22.02 -16.17
N VAL A 345 5.95 -21.66 -16.03
CA VAL A 345 6.66 -21.50 -14.76
C VAL A 345 6.77 -20.01 -14.42
N ARG A 346 6.31 -19.62 -13.24
CA ARG A 346 6.46 -18.24 -12.75
C ARG A 346 7.91 -17.96 -12.33
N VAL A 347 8.45 -16.81 -12.74
CA VAL A 347 9.79 -16.36 -12.33
C VAL A 347 9.69 -15.19 -11.36
N ILE A 348 10.34 -15.35 -10.20
CA ILE A 348 10.50 -14.30 -9.18
C ILE A 348 11.99 -13.98 -9.07
N ARG A 349 12.41 -12.75 -9.41
CA ARG A 349 13.80 -12.31 -9.29
C ARG A 349 14.11 -11.72 -7.93
N GLY A 350 15.12 -12.26 -7.25
CA GLY A 350 15.63 -11.79 -5.96
C GLY A 350 16.85 -10.88 -6.12
N MET A 351 16.65 -9.56 -6.07
CA MET A 351 17.66 -8.55 -6.35
C MET A 351 18.17 -7.86 -5.08
N LYS A 352 19.47 -7.51 -5.01
CA LYS A 352 20.01 -6.65 -3.93
C LYS A 352 19.55 -5.21 -4.13
N TYR A 353 18.92 -4.63 -3.11
CA TYR A 353 18.36 -3.28 -3.15
C TYR A 353 18.76 -2.50 -1.88
N GLU A 354 19.33 -1.32 -2.07
CA GLU A 354 19.77 -0.44 -0.99
C GLU A 354 18.56 0.08 -0.19
N GLY A 355 18.61 -0.03 1.15
CA GLY A 355 17.48 0.33 2.02
C GLY A 355 16.38 -0.72 2.15
N SER A 356 16.54 -1.95 1.64
CA SER A 356 15.59 -3.05 1.94
C SER A 356 15.57 -3.36 3.44
N ALA A 357 14.38 -3.38 4.06
CA ALA A 357 14.20 -3.78 5.46
C ALA A 357 14.35 -5.30 5.70
N ALA A 358 14.45 -6.11 4.65
CA ALA A 358 14.76 -7.52 4.81
C ALA A 358 16.22 -7.69 5.25
N GLY A 359 16.46 -8.50 6.28
CA GLY A 359 17.83 -8.77 6.78
C GLY A 359 18.78 -9.43 5.77
N SER A 360 18.28 -9.83 4.60
CA SER A 360 19.07 -10.31 3.45
C SER A 360 19.50 -9.20 2.48
N GLY A 361 19.02 -7.97 2.65
CA GLY A 361 19.22 -6.86 1.70
C GLY A 361 18.63 -7.09 0.30
N LYS A 362 17.78 -8.12 0.14
CA LYS A 362 17.11 -8.46 -1.12
C LYS A 362 15.68 -7.93 -1.16
N VAL A 363 15.17 -7.74 -2.37
CA VAL A 363 13.75 -7.62 -2.70
C VAL A 363 13.42 -8.68 -3.76
N TYR A 364 12.17 -9.14 -3.81
CA TYR A 364 11.70 -10.15 -4.74
C TYR A 364 10.68 -9.52 -5.67
N VAL A 365 10.89 -9.58 -6.98
CA VAL A 365 9.98 -8.99 -7.98
C VAL A 365 9.45 -10.08 -8.90
N TYR A 366 8.14 -10.06 -9.17
CA TYR A 366 7.51 -10.99 -10.09
C TYR A 366 7.69 -10.49 -11.53
N ASP A 367 8.41 -11.25 -12.37
CA ASP A 367 8.71 -10.86 -13.75
C ASP A 367 7.84 -11.59 -14.80
N GLY A 368 6.89 -12.40 -14.33
CA GLY A 368 5.91 -13.08 -15.17
C GLY A 368 6.13 -14.58 -15.33
N VAL A 369 5.56 -15.13 -16.39
CA VAL A 369 5.59 -16.54 -16.78
C VAL A 369 6.60 -16.81 -17.90
N TYR A 370 7.28 -17.94 -17.78
CA TYR A 370 8.31 -18.43 -18.68
C TYR A 370 7.98 -19.88 -19.06
N ARG A 371 8.51 -20.36 -20.18
CA ARG A 371 8.54 -21.80 -20.53
C ARG A 371 9.97 -22.29 -20.51
N ILE A 372 10.16 -23.55 -20.10
CA ILE A 372 11.46 -24.21 -20.21
C ILE A 372 11.54 -24.76 -21.63
N VAL A 373 12.58 -24.39 -22.37
CA VAL A 373 12.77 -24.75 -23.79
C VAL A 373 13.87 -25.78 -24.02
N ASP A 374 14.75 -25.96 -23.04
CA ASP A 374 15.88 -26.89 -23.11
C ASP A 374 16.36 -27.26 -21.70
N CYS A 375 16.89 -28.48 -21.54
CA CYS A 375 17.55 -28.92 -20.32
C CYS A 375 18.72 -29.86 -20.62
N TRP A 376 19.85 -29.66 -19.94
CA TRP A 376 21.05 -30.47 -20.13
C TRP A 376 21.82 -30.63 -18.81
N PHE A 377 22.72 -31.62 -18.80
CA PHE A 377 23.68 -31.83 -17.73
C PHE A 377 25.04 -31.30 -18.17
N ASP A 378 25.70 -30.55 -17.31
CA ASP A 378 26.93 -29.82 -17.61
C ASP A 378 27.89 -29.84 -16.40
N VAL A 379 29.17 -29.57 -16.59
CA VAL A 379 30.11 -29.42 -15.49
C VAL A 379 30.12 -27.96 -15.02
N GLY A 380 29.60 -27.72 -13.81
CA GLY A 380 29.58 -26.39 -13.20
C GLY A 380 30.98 -25.91 -12.81
N ARG A 381 31.12 -24.61 -12.49
CA ARG A 381 32.42 -23.95 -12.21
C ARG A 381 33.25 -24.63 -11.13
N SER A 382 32.62 -25.20 -10.09
CA SER A 382 33.30 -25.98 -9.04
C SER A 382 33.73 -27.40 -9.47
N GLY A 383 33.60 -27.78 -10.74
CA GLY A 383 34.01 -29.10 -11.27
C GLY A 383 33.01 -30.23 -11.04
N PHE A 384 31.85 -29.93 -10.47
CA PHE A 384 30.77 -30.90 -10.25
C PHE A 384 29.69 -30.77 -11.33
N GLY A 385 29.16 -31.92 -11.76
CA GLY A 385 28.03 -31.97 -12.68
C GLY A 385 26.75 -31.34 -12.09
N VAL A 386 26.15 -30.42 -12.84
CA VAL A 386 24.93 -29.65 -12.52
C VAL A 386 23.90 -29.81 -13.65
N TYR A 387 22.62 -29.69 -13.32
CA TYR A 387 21.57 -29.58 -14.34
C TYR A 387 21.34 -28.11 -14.68
N LYS A 388 21.18 -27.80 -15.96
CA LYS A 388 20.87 -26.45 -16.46
C LYS A 388 19.56 -26.49 -17.23
N PHE A 389 18.73 -25.47 -17.02
CA PHE A 389 17.41 -25.33 -17.63
C PHE A 389 17.34 -23.97 -18.32
N LYS A 390 17.07 -23.94 -19.62
CA LYS A 390 16.87 -22.69 -20.37
C LYS A 390 15.41 -22.28 -20.30
N LEU A 391 15.13 -21.19 -19.59
CA LEU A 391 13.81 -20.59 -19.50
C LEU A 391 13.73 -19.42 -20.48
N TRP A 392 12.61 -19.34 -21.21
CA TRP A 392 12.30 -18.28 -22.16
C TRP A 392 10.99 -17.58 -21.73
N ARG A 393 10.99 -16.25 -21.68
CA ARG A 393 9.83 -15.46 -21.25
C ARG A 393 8.71 -15.51 -22.28
N ILE A 394 7.47 -15.71 -21.83
CA ILE A 394 6.32 -15.70 -22.74
C ILE A 394 6.07 -14.27 -23.24
N GLU A 395 5.90 -14.10 -24.56
CA GLU A 395 5.65 -12.80 -25.20
C GLU A 395 4.29 -12.18 -24.79
N GLY A 396 4.11 -10.89 -25.04
CA GLY A 396 2.87 -10.15 -24.74
C GLY A 396 2.67 -9.76 -23.26
N GLN A 397 3.60 -10.13 -22.36
CA GLN A 397 3.56 -9.71 -20.96
C GLN A 397 4.07 -8.27 -20.75
N ALA A 398 3.55 -7.58 -19.73
CA ALA A 398 4.02 -6.26 -19.31
C ALA A 398 5.54 -6.22 -19.01
N LYS A 399 6.15 -5.03 -19.02
CA LYS A 399 7.59 -4.81 -18.77
C LYS A 399 8.03 -5.45 -17.46
N MET A 400 9.16 -6.18 -17.46
CA MET A 400 9.70 -6.82 -16.26
C MET A 400 9.95 -5.82 -15.13
N GLY A 401 9.49 -6.15 -13.92
CA GLY A 401 9.74 -5.33 -12.74
C GLY A 401 11.21 -5.22 -12.37
N SER A 402 12.01 -6.28 -12.60
CA SER A 402 13.47 -6.21 -12.45
C SER A 402 14.13 -5.23 -13.43
N ALA A 403 13.59 -5.06 -14.64
CA ALA A 403 14.06 -4.05 -15.59
C ALA A 403 13.72 -2.64 -15.10
N ILE A 404 12.48 -2.43 -14.62
CA ILE A 404 12.04 -1.17 -14.00
C ILE A 404 12.90 -0.81 -12.78
N LEU A 405 13.26 -1.79 -11.92
CA LEU A 405 14.16 -1.58 -10.78
C LEU A 405 15.59 -1.20 -11.20
N LYS A 406 16.11 -1.76 -12.30
CA LYS A 406 17.42 -1.39 -12.88
C LYS A 406 17.37 0.04 -13.43
N GLU A 407 16.33 0.38 -14.18
CA GLU A 407 16.07 1.71 -14.74
C GLU A 407 15.98 2.78 -13.65
N ALA A 408 15.17 2.55 -12.61
CA ALA A 408 15.08 3.46 -11.46
C ALA A 408 16.41 3.61 -10.69
N ARG A 409 17.24 2.55 -10.60
CA ARG A 409 18.60 2.67 -10.07
C ARG A 409 19.49 3.52 -11.00
N ASN A 410 19.37 3.40 -12.31
CA ASN A 410 20.15 4.17 -13.27
C ASN A 410 19.78 5.67 -13.21
N VAL A 411 18.48 6.01 -13.22
CA VAL A 411 18.00 7.41 -13.09
C VAL A 411 18.52 8.06 -11.80
N ARG A 412 18.58 7.31 -10.69
CA ARG A 412 19.13 7.74 -9.38
C ARG A 412 20.66 7.83 -9.31
N ARG A 413 21.38 7.23 -10.25
CA ARG A 413 22.85 7.34 -10.35
C ARG A 413 23.28 8.38 -11.39
N SER A 414 22.43 8.63 -12.38
CA SER A 414 22.61 9.63 -13.43
C SER A 414 22.26 11.04 -12.93
N GLU A 415 22.73 11.41 -11.74
CA GLU A 415 22.61 12.77 -11.18
C GLU A 415 23.57 13.78 -11.85
N LEU A 416 24.29 13.33 -12.89
CA LEU A 416 25.13 14.13 -13.78
C LEU A 416 24.76 13.82 -15.23
N ASP A 417 24.51 14.88 -15.99
CA ASP A 417 24.44 15.01 -17.45
C ASP A 417 23.56 14.05 -18.27
N LEU A 418 22.53 14.62 -18.93
CA LEU A 418 22.41 14.68 -20.41
C LEU A 418 21.00 15.04 -20.91
N ASN A 419 19.95 15.00 -20.07
CA ASN A 419 18.58 15.30 -20.50
C ASN A 419 18.09 16.68 -19.98
N PRO A 420 18.00 17.73 -20.84
CA PRO A 420 17.67 19.10 -20.43
C PRO A 420 16.20 19.30 -19.98
N THR A 421 15.39 18.25 -19.97
CA THR A 421 14.00 18.26 -19.47
C THR A 421 13.87 17.97 -17.98
N SER A 422 14.86 17.35 -17.31
CA SER A 422 14.73 16.99 -15.88
C SER A 422 15.15 18.13 -14.93
N ALA A 423 14.29 19.14 -14.78
CA ALA A 423 14.45 20.20 -13.79
C ALA A 423 14.05 19.75 -12.37
N ASP A 424 14.66 20.35 -11.35
CA ASP A 424 14.18 20.27 -9.95
C ASP A 424 13.08 21.32 -9.73
N MET A 425 11.82 20.89 -9.71
CA MET A 425 10.69 21.79 -9.55
C MET A 425 10.57 22.36 -8.13
N ALA A 426 11.21 21.74 -7.14
CA ALA A 426 11.27 22.27 -5.79
C ALA A 426 12.25 23.46 -5.68
N ASN A 427 13.08 23.70 -6.69
CA ASN A 427 14.13 24.73 -6.72
C ASN A 427 14.96 24.75 -5.41
N ARG A 428 15.39 23.56 -4.97
CA ARG A 428 16.12 23.32 -3.71
C ARG A 428 15.43 23.79 -2.42
N LYS A 429 14.12 24.05 -2.43
CA LYS A 429 13.33 24.29 -1.20
C LYS A 429 13.15 23.00 -0.37
N GLU A 430 13.22 21.82 -1.00
CA GLU A 430 13.14 20.50 -0.37
C GLU A 430 14.52 19.92 -0.02
N ASN A 431 14.56 18.99 0.94
CA ASN A 431 15.78 18.23 1.29
C ASN A 431 16.24 17.27 0.18
N VAL A 432 15.35 16.96 -0.77
CA VAL A 432 15.56 16.02 -1.88
C VAL A 432 14.95 16.65 -3.13
N ALA A 433 15.68 16.66 -4.24
CA ALA A 433 15.20 17.22 -5.50
C ALA A 433 13.95 16.49 -6.01
N VAL A 434 12.97 17.26 -6.50
CA VAL A 434 11.73 16.75 -7.11
C VAL A 434 11.87 16.89 -8.61
N ARG A 435 12.06 15.78 -9.31
CA ARG A 435 12.29 15.79 -10.77
C ARG A 435 10.99 16.06 -11.51
N LEU A 436 11.03 16.90 -12.54
CA LEU A 436 10.00 16.94 -13.58
C LEU A 436 10.44 16.04 -14.75
N PHE A 437 9.53 15.22 -15.29
CA PHE A 437 9.81 14.35 -16.42
C PHE A 437 8.68 14.40 -17.46
N ASN A 438 9.04 14.65 -18.71
CA ASN A 438 8.11 14.62 -19.83
C ASN A 438 8.80 14.02 -21.05
N ASP A 439 8.22 12.95 -21.60
CA ASP A 439 8.63 12.23 -22.80
C ASP A 439 7.50 12.12 -23.84
N PHE A 440 6.39 12.85 -23.64
CA PHE A 440 5.20 12.82 -24.51
C PHE A 440 4.95 14.12 -25.27
N ASP A 441 5.10 15.28 -24.63
CA ASP A 441 4.87 16.59 -25.21
C ASP A 441 5.82 17.64 -24.62
N ASP A 442 5.70 18.90 -25.06
CA ASP A 442 6.48 20.03 -24.55
C ASP A 442 5.84 20.72 -23.33
N ASP A 443 4.80 20.13 -22.70
CA ASP A 443 4.15 20.75 -21.54
C ASP A 443 5.11 20.87 -20.34
N ARG A 444 5.08 22.05 -19.71
CA ARG A 444 5.85 22.43 -18.53
C ARG A 444 4.98 23.08 -17.45
N GLY A 445 3.66 22.95 -17.54
CA GLY A 445 2.68 23.52 -16.60
C GLY A 445 3.04 23.43 -15.11
N PRO A 446 3.62 22.31 -14.60
CA PRO A 446 4.05 22.21 -13.20
C PRO A 446 5.10 23.25 -12.74
N LEU A 447 5.85 23.87 -13.67
CA LEU A 447 6.81 24.94 -13.37
C LEU A 447 6.17 26.34 -13.26
N CYS A 448 4.89 26.48 -13.61
CA CYS A 448 4.17 27.75 -13.52
C CYS A 448 3.63 28.05 -12.10
N TYR A 449 3.64 27.07 -11.20
CA TYR A 449 3.16 27.20 -9.83
C TYR A 449 4.31 27.48 -8.86
N GLU A 450 4.06 28.24 -7.79
CA GLU A 450 5.08 28.39 -6.75
C GLU A 450 5.17 27.14 -5.87
N TYR A 451 6.36 26.56 -5.76
CA TYR A 451 6.59 25.40 -4.90
C TYR A 451 6.51 25.78 -3.40
N LEU A 452 5.63 25.13 -2.64
CA LEU A 452 5.35 25.40 -1.22
C LEU A 452 5.61 24.17 -0.35
N VAL A 453 6.72 24.13 0.38
CA VAL A 453 7.17 22.92 1.13
C VAL A 453 6.19 22.43 2.21
N ARG A 454 5.46 23.34 2.85
CA ARG A 454 4.54 23.05 3.98
C ARG A 454 3.26 23.86 3.85
N THR A 455 2.17 23.34 4.39
CA THR A 455 0.87 24.01 4.39
C THR A 455 0.94 25.41 5.02
N CYS A 456 0.39 26.41 4.34
CA CYS A 456 0.36 27.78 4.82
C CYS A 456 -0.93 28.04 5.61
N PHE A 457 -0.83 28.09 6.94
CA PHE A 457 -1.97 28.33 7.83
C PHE A 457 -2.19 29.82 8.15
N PRO A 458 -3.44 30.28 8.28
CA PRO A 458 -3.76 31.60 8.82
C PRO A 458 -3.12 31.84 10.20
N LYS A 459 -2.60 33.06 10.43
CA LYS A 459 -1.82 33.40 11.64
C LYS A 459 -2.52 33.07 12.96
N PHE A 460 -3.86 33.17 13.00
CA PHE A 460 -4.64 32.88 14.21
C PHE A 460 -4.56 31.42 14.68
N VAL A 461 -4.23 30.47 13.79
CA VAL A 461 -4.11 29.03 14.11
C VAL A 461 -3.04 28.80 15.18
N PHE A 462 -1.98 29.61 15.18
CA PHE A 462 -0.85 29.50 16.12
C PHE A 462 -1.09 30.19 17.47
N HIS A 463 -2.14 31.01 17.62
CA HIS A 463 -2.36 31.81 18.85
C HIS A 463 -2.70 30.97 20.10
N GLN A 464 -3.10 29.71 19.94
CA GLN A 464 -3.50 28.82 21.06
C GLN A 464 -2.34 28.00 21.67
N SER A 465 -1.11 28.15 21.17
CA SER A 465 0.03 27.31 21.55
C SER A 465 0.77 27.79 22.82
N GLY A 466 0.21 27.49 23.99
CA GLY A 466 0.87 27.70 25.28
C GLY A 466 2.04 26.72 25.54
N LYS A 467 3.05 27.17 26.31
CA LYS A 467 4.25 26.35 26.65
C LYS A 467 3.93 25.02 27.35
N ALA A 468 2.81 24.92 28.06
CA ALA A 468 2.41 23.74 28.84
C ALA A 468 1.84 22.57 28.00
N THR A 469 2.20 22.45 26.71
CA THR A 469 1.57 21.51 25.76
C THR A 469 2.52 20.46 25.18
N GLY A 470 3.77 20.42 25.62
CA GLY A 470 4.78 19.44 25.22
C GLY A 470 5.15 18.45 26.33
N CYS A 471 6.08 17.53 26.03
CA CYS A 471 6.63 16.57 27.00
C CYS A 471 8.07 16.91 27.40
N ASP A 472 8.44 16.53 28.63
CA ASP A 472 9.77 16.79 29.21
C ASP A 472 10.81 15.68 28.97
N CYS A 473 10.53 14.72 28.08
CA CYS A 473 11.42 13.59 27.82
C CYS A 473 12.74 14.04 27.17
N VAL A 474 13.88 13.83 27.82
CA VAL A 474 15.21 14.26 27.33
C VAL A 474 15.83 13.28 26.31
N ASP A 475 15.72 11.97 26.52
CA ASP A 475 16.34 10.93 25.66
C ASP A 475 15.37 10.36 24.61
N GLY A 476 14.41 11.17 24.18
CA GLY A 476 13.31 10.74 23.32
C GLY A 476 12.09 10.21 24.11
N CYS A 477 10.94 10.11 23.44
CA CYS A 477 9.69 9.77 24.11
C CYS A 477 9.52 8.27 24.33
N GLY A 478 9.69 7.81 25.57
CA GLY A 478 9.29 6.49 26.07
C GLY A 478 7.77 6.36 26.26
N ASP A 479 7.32 5.14 26.55
CA ASP A 479 5.90 4.84 26.85
C ASP A 479 5.45 5.59 28.13
N GLY A 480 4.18 6.00 28.19
CA GLY A 480 3.63 6.75 29.33
C GLY A 480 3.90 8.26 29.37
N CYS A 481 4.62 8.84 28.39
CA CYS A 481 4.82 10.30 28.36
C CYS A 481 3.55 11.07 27.93
N PHE A 482 3.52 12.39 28.17
CA PHE A 482 2.38 13.24 27.79
C PHE A 482 1.99 13.14 26.30
N CYS A 483 2.97 13.05 25.39
CA CYS A 483 2.69 12.86 23.98
C CYS A 483 2.16 11.45 23.66
N ALA A 484 2.51 10.43 24.44
CA ALA A 484 1.90 9.10 24.35
C ALA A 484 0.42 9.18 24.77
N MET A 485 0.12 9.83 25.90
CA MET A 485 -1.24 10.03 26.41
C MET A 485 -2.12 10.79 25.40
N LYS A 486 -1.60 11.86 24.78
CA LYS A 486 -2.26 12.56 23.67
C LYS A 486 -2.66 11.64 22.51
N ASN A 487 -1.93 10.55 22.28
CA ASN A 487 -2.22 9.56 21.24
C ASN A 487 -2.99 8.31 21.75
N GLY A 488 -3.54 8.34 22.97
CA GLY A 488 -4.28 7.21 23.55
C GLY A 488 -3.40 6.19 24.26
N GLY A 489 -2.27 6.62 24.81
CA GLY A 489 -1.31 5.78 25.55
C GLY A 489 -0.26 5.07 24.68
N GLU A 490 -0.52 4.93 23.38
CA GLU A 490 0.41 4.29 22.43
C GLU A 490 0.89 5.26 21.33
N PHE A 491 2.19 5.21 21.03
CA PHE A 491 2.76 5.94 19.91
C PHE A 491 2.25 5.43 18.56
N PRO A 492 1.99 6.33 17.60
CA PRO A 492 1.56 5.93 16.27
C PRO A 492 2.70 5.41 15.38
N TYR A 493 3.97 5.55 15.79
CA TYR A 493 5.13 5.17 14.97
C TYR A 493 6.07 4.16 15.66
N THR A 494 6.69 3.28 14.87
CA THR A 494 7.83 2.44 15.31
C THR A 494 9.09 3.28 15.53
N LEU A 495 10.16 2.70 16.11
CA LEU A 495 11.45 3.40 16.21
C LEU A 495 12.07 3.74 14.83
N GLN A 496 11.66 3.06 13.75
CA GLN A 496 12.11 3.36 12.38
C GLN A 496 11.24 4.44 11.70
N GLY A 497 10.17 4.90 12.36
CA GLY A 497 9.26 5.93 11.82
C GLY A 497 8.20 5.39 10.87
N HIS A 498 7.85 4.11 10.94
CA HIS A 498 6.70 3.56 10.21
C HIS A 498 5.43 3.74 11.04
N LEU A 499 4.34 4.17 10.41
CA LEU A 499 3.00 4.25 11.00
C LEU A 499 2.52 2.84 11.40
N VAL A 500 2.16 2.65 12.66
CA VAL A 500 1.76 1.35 13.24
C VAL A 500 0.33 0.97 12.85
N ARG A 501 -0.57 1.95 12.87
CA ARG A 501 -1.97 1.88 12.45
C ARG A 501 -2.47 3.31 12.22
N GLY A 502 -3.45 3.51 11.35
CA GLY A 502 -4.07 4.82 11.20
C GLY A 502 -4.90 5.22 12.42
N LYS A 503 -5.13 6.52 12.58
CA LYS A 503 -5.99 7.13 13.61
C LYS A 503 -6.75 8.32 13.00
N PRO A 504 -7.87 8.79 13.58
CA PRO A 504 -8.51 10.01 13.11
C PRO A 504 -7.59 11.24 13.21
N LEU A 505 -6.68 11.25 14.20
CA LEU A 505 -5.68 12.30 14.40
C LEU A 505 -4.41 11.73 15.06
N ILE A 506 -3.25 12.33 14.74
CA ILE A 506 -1.96 12.05 15.39
C ILE A 506 -1.39 13.32 16.00
N PHE A 507 -0.87 13.22 17.23
CA PHE A 507 -0.06 14.28 17.84
C PHE A 507 1.42 13.91 17.81
N GLU A 508 2.21 14.58 16.98
CA GLU A 508 3.66 14.53 17.07
C GLU A 508 4.21 15.41 18.21
N CYS A 509 5.46 15.17 18.58
CA CYS A 509 6.16 16.07 19.49
C CYS A 509 6.48 17.38 18.76
N GLY A 510 6.12 18.50 19.37
CA GLY A 510 6.25 19.83 18.78
C GLY A 510 7.48 20.64 19.21
N PRO A 511 7.51 21.94 18.89
CA PRO A 511 8.52 22.89 19.37
C PRO A 511 8.55 23.02 20.91
N PHE A 512 7.41 22.78 21.58
CA PHE A 512 7.28 22.84 23.04
C PHE A 512 7.71 21.55 23.76
N CYS A 513 8.16 20.52 23.04
CA CYS A 513 8.63 19.27 23.63
C CYS A 513 10.15 19.27 23.77
N SER A 514 10.65 18.94 24.96
CA SER A 514 12.08 18.84 25.27
C SER A 514 12.80 17.69 24.55
N CYS A 515 12.06 16.79 23.89
CA CYS A 515 12.62 15.62 23.24
C CYS A 515 13.33 15.95 21.90
N PRO A 516 14.46 15.28 21.61
CA PRO A 516 15.37 15.62 20.53
C PRO A 516 14.77 15.37 19.13
N PRO A 517 15.38 15.92 18.05
CA PRO A 517 14.91 15.74 16.67
C PRO A 517 14.83 14.27 16.21
N HIS A 518 15.61 13.38 16.82
CA HIS A 518 15.59 11.94 16.54
C HIS A 518 14.51 11.16 17.32
N CYS A 519 13.67 11.83 18.12
CA CYS A 519 12.53 11.20 18.80
C CYS A 519 11.63 10.44 17.81
N ARG A 520 11.17 9.23 18.21
CA ARG A 520 10.24 8.40 17.41
C ARG A 520 8.93 9.10 17.04
N ASN A 521 8.51 10.09 17.83
CA ASN A 521 7.28 10.86 17.61
C ASN A 521 7.54 12.19 16.87
N ARG A 522 8.57 12.24 16.02
CA ARG A 522 8.87 13.32 15.07
C ARG A 522 9.16 12.69 13.71
N VAL A 523 8.15 12.36 12.91
CA VAL A 523 8.28 11.59 11.66
C VAL A 523 7.93 12.42 10.44
N ALA A 524 6.72 12.99 10.42
CA ALA A 524 6.17 13.76 9.32
C ALA A 524 6.77 15.18 9.26
N GLN A 525 6.99 15.81 10.42
CA GLN A 525 7.62 17.14 10.51
C GLN A 525 9.05 17.24 9.93
N LYS A 526 9.65 16.10 9.55
CA LYS A 526 10.98 16.00 8.90
C LYS A 526 10.93 16.34 7.39
N GLY A 527 9.74 16.45 6.79
CA GLY A 527 9.58 16.76 5.37
C GLY A 527 9.94 15.60 4.43
N LEU A 528 10.00 15.89 3.13
CA LEU A 528 10.22 14.91 2.06
C LEU A 528 11.55 14.15 2.24
N LYS A 529 11.50 12.82 2.04
CA LYS A 529 12.68 11.91 2.17
C LYS A 529 12.96 11.07 0.92
N TYR A 530 11.95 10.86 0.08
CA TYR A 530 12.06 10.02 -1.11
C TYR A 530 12.31 10.88 -2.34
N ARG A 531 13.10 10.39 -3.31
CA ARG A 531 13.18 11.03 -4.62
C ARG A 531 11.87 10.78 -5.37
N LEU A 532 11.11 11.85 -5.56
CA LEU A 532 9.87 11.86 -6.32
C LEU A 532 10.11 12.47 -7.70
N GLU A 533 9.31 12.01 -8.65
CA GLU A 533 9.30 12.48 -10.02
C GLU A 533 7.85 12.76 -10.42
N VAL A 534 7.57 14.02 -10.79
CA VAL A 534 6.33 14.42 -11.43
C VAL A 534 6.49 14.11 -12.91
N PHE A 535 5.67 13.19 -13.43
CA PHE A 535 5.78 12.70 -14.80
C PHE A 535 4.51 13.01 -15.60
N ARG A 536 4.67 13.32 -16.88
CA ARG A 536 3.54 13.52 -17.81
C ARG A 536 2.80 12.20 -18.00
N SER A 537 1.48 12.20 -17.85
CA SER A 537 0.62 11.01 -17.89
C SER A 537 -0.47 11.17 -18.94
N LYS A 538 -0.71 10.13 -19.74
CA LYS A 538 -1.78 10.12 -20.75
C LYS A 538 -3.19 10.06 -20.18
N GLN A 539 -3.35 9.70 -18.90
CA GLN A 539 -4.66 9.45 -18.28
C GLN A 539 -5.05 10.55 -17.28
N THR A 540 -4.07 11.22 -16.68
CA THR A 540 -4.24 12.15 -15.54
C THR A 540 -3.60 13.52 -15.77
N SER A 541 -3.14 13.78 -17.00
CA SER A 541 -2.21 14.84 -17.42
C SER A 541 -0.84 14.81 -16.74
N TRP A 542 -0.80 14.83 -15.42
CA TRP A 542 0.40 14.73 -14.61
C TRP A 542 0.17 13.66 -13.52
N GLY A 543 1.25 13.01 -13.09
CA GLY A 543 1.23 12.03 -12.02
C GLY A 543 2.53 12.10 -11.22
N VAL A 544 2.56 11.47 -10.04
CA VAL A 544 3.77 11.38 -9.20
C VAL A 544 4.19 9.93 -9.12
N ARG A 545 5.48 9.65 -9.28
CA ARG A 545 6.09 8.34 -8.99
C ARG A 545 7.34 8.51 -8.13
N SER A 546 7.74 7.47 -7.41
CA SER A 546 9.01 7.48 -6.66
C SER A 546 10.10 6.72 -7.41
N LEU A 547 11.32 7.24 -7.37
CA LEU A 547 12.51 6.50 -7.82
C LEU A 547 13.02 5.51 -6.76
N ASP A 548 12.60 5.69 -5.51
CA ASP A 548 12.98 4.90 -4.36
C ASP A 548 11.86 3.90 -3.98
N LEU A 549 12.21 2.84 -3.25
CA LEU A 549 11.26 1.87 -2.72
C LEU A 549 10.63 2.45 -1.43
N ILE A 550 9.32 2.66 -1.44
CA ILE A 550 8.57 3.11 -0.28
C ILE A 550 7.97 1.88 0.40
N GLN A 551 8.22 1.70 1.70
CA GLN A 551 7.71 0.55 2.46
C GLN A 551 6.35 0.88 3.07
N ALA A 552 5.50 -0.13 3.26
CA ALA A 552 4.18 0.06 3.88
C ALA A 552 4.30 0.72 5.27
N GLY A 553 3.45 1.72 5.53
CA GLY A 553 3.49 2.58 6.73
C GLY A 553 4.52 3.71 6.69
N SER A 554 5.31 3.88 5.63
CA SER A 554 6.30 4.98 5.55
C SER A 554 5.63 6.33 5.23
N PHE A 555 6.08 7.40 5.91
CA PHE A 555 5.72 8.78 5.56
C PHE A 555 6.37 9.20 4.23
N ILE A 556 5.57 9.72 3.30
CA ILE A 556 6.01 10.15 1.97
C ILE A 556 6.29 11.65 1.96
N CYS A 557 5.25 12.47 2.13
CA CYS A 557 5.28 13.93 2.12
C CYS A 557 4.01 14.53 2.75
N GLU A 558 4.00 15.84 2.97
CA GLU A 558 2.80 16.61 3.31
C GLU A 558 1.99 16.92 2.04
N PHE A 559 0.66 17.01 2.12
CA PHE A 559 -0.17 17.59 1.07
C PHE A 559 -0.28 19.11 1.34
N ALA A 560 0.59 19.90 0.71
CA ALA A 560 0.77 21.32 1.06
C ALA A 560 0.08 22.26 0.07
N GLY A 561 -0.74 23.16 0.62
CA GLY A 561 -1.40 24.28 -0.06
C GLY A 561 -1.63 25.46 0.88
N VAL A 562 -2.41 26.44 0.46
CA VAL A 562 -2.81 27.60 1.28
C VAL A 562 -4.14 27.30 1.96
N VAL A 563 -4.16 27.32 3.30
CA VAL A 563 -5.38 27.06 4.07
C VAL A 563 -6.26 28.31 4.13
N LEU A 564 -7.53 28.10 3.82
CA LEU A 564 -8.57 29.12 3.78
C LEU A 564 -9.60 28.86 4.88
N THR A 565 -10.09 29.93 5.50
CA THR A 565 -11.31 29.85 6.31
C THR A 565 -12.52 29.61 5.42
N ARG A 566 -13.63 29.12 6.01
CA ARG A 566 -14.92 28.95 5.32
C ARG A 566 -15.37 30.20 4.55
N GLU A 567 -15.16 31.38 5.12
CA GLU A 567 -15.49 32.67 4.51
C GLU A 567 -14.64 32.96 3.26
N GLN A 568 -13.33 32.72 3.34
CA GLN A 568 -12.41 32.89 2.21
C GLN A 568 -12.66 31.85 1.11
N ALA A 569 -12.94 30.60 1.49
CA ALA A 569 -13.28 29.51 0.59
C ALA A 569 -14.55 29.81 -0.21
N GLN A 570 -15.59 30.35 0.45
CA GLN A 570 -16.84 30.74 -0.21
C GLN A 570 -16.62 31.83 -1.26
N LEU A 571 -15.79 32.84 -0.97
CA LEU A 571 -15.48 33.91 -1.93
C LEU A 571 -14.76 33.40 -3.19
N LEU A 572 -13.80 32.48 -3.05
CA LEU A 572 -13.09 31.90 -4.20
C LEU A 572 -13.96 30.90 -4.98
N THR A 573 -14.74 30.08 -4.28
CA THR A 573 -15.70 29.17 -4.94
C THR A 573 -16.75 29.95 -5.74
N MET A 574 -17.18 31.14 -5.28
CA MET A 574 -18.07 32.03 -6.04
C MET A 574 -17.44 32.58 -7.33
N ASN A 575 -16.11 32.61 -7.44
CA ASN A 575 -15.40 32.97 -8.67
C ASN A 575 -15.20 31.77 -9.61
N GLY A 576 -15.57 30.55 -9.19
CA GLY A 576 -15.36 29.30 -9.93
C GLY A 576 -14.07 28.55 -9.57
N ASP A 577 -13.34 28.96 -8.52
CA ASP A 577 -12.09 28.31 -8.14
C ASP A 577 -12.32 26.92 -7.50
N SER A 578 -11.54 25.93 -7.95
CA SER A 578 -11.60 24.54 -7.46
C SER A 578 -10.73 24.36 -6.20
N LEU A 579 -11.36 24.20 -5.04
CA LEU A 579 -10.68 24.02 -3.75
C LEU A 579 -10.65 22.56 -3.30
N ILE A 580 -9.61 22.17 -2.55
CA ILE A 580 -9.48 20.84 -1.94
C ILE A 580 -10.08 20.86 -0.52
N TYR A 581 -11.00 19.94 -0.24
CA TYR A 581 -11.65 19.82 1.06
C TYR A 581 -11.13 18.57 1.81
N PRO A 582 -10.45 18.71 2.96
CA PRO A 582 -9.87 17.59 3.71
C PRO A 582 -10.86 16.50 4.10
N ASN A 583 -12.11 16.87 4.35
CA ASN A 583 -13.19 15.98 4.75
C ASN A 583 -13.71 15.07 3.61
N ARG A 584 -13.30 15.30 2.36
CA ARG A 584 -13.66 14.44 1.21
C ARG A 584 -12.71 13.25 1.03
N PHE A 585 -11.47 13.34 1.51
CA PHE A 585 -10.56 12.20 1.48
C PHE A 585 -11.16 11.04 2.28
N SER A 586 -11.26 9.87 1.67
CA SER A 586 -11.86 8.70 2.32
C SER A 586 -11.01 8.18 3.47
N GLU A 587 -11.65 7.47 4.42
CA GLU A 587 -11.00 6.97 5.64
C GLU A 587 -10.06 5.76 5.39
N ARG A 588 -9.25 5.78 4.33
CA ARG A 588 -8.26 4.73 4.01
C ARG A 588 -7.21 4.54 5.11
N TRP A 589 -6.98 5.57 5.93
CA TRP A 589 -6.20 5.46 7.15
C TRP A 589 -6.71 4.34 8.07
N ALA A 590 -8.04 4.10 8.09
CA ALA A 590 -8.68 3.13 8.95
C ALA A 590 -8.61 1.68 8.43
N GLU A 591 -8.12 1.47 7.21
CA GLU A 591 -7.71 0.14 6.71
C GLU A 591 -6.30 -0.23 7.22
N TRP A 592 -5.38 0.74 7.30
CA TRP A 592 -3.99 0.47 7.69
C TRP A 592 -3.88 0.15 9.18
N GLY A 593 -3.38 -1.04 9.50
CA GLY A 593 -3.34 -1.55 10.87
C GLY A 593 -4.67 -2.13 11.37
N ASP A 594 -5.65 -2.37 10.49
CA ASP A 594 -6.82 -3.20 10.81
C ASP A 594 -6.40 -4.67 10.93
N LEU A 595 -6.60 -5.23 12.13
CA LEU A 595 -6.26 -6.60 12.48
C LEU A 595 -7.48 -7.38 13.02
N SER A 596 -8.69 -6.92 12.76
CA SER A 596 -9.96 -7.59 13.11
C SER A 596 -10.04 -9.05 12.64
N GLN A 597 -9.48 -9.37 11.47
CA GLN A 597 -9.40 -10.74 10.96
C GLN A 597 -8.39 -11.64 11.71
N ILE A 598 -7.52 -11.05 12.55
CA ILE A 598 -6.49 -11.74 13.32
C ILE A 598 -6.84 -11.81 14.81
N TYR A 599 -7.38 -10.72 15.36
CA TYR A 599 -7.70 -10.55 16.78
C TYR A 599 -9.19 -10.20 16.89
N PRO A 600 -10.06 -11.12 17.38
CA PRO A 600 -11.50 -10.87 17.53
C PRO A 600 -11.83 -9.73 18.50
N ASP A 601 -10.90 -9.42 19.39
CA ASP A 601 -10.89 -8.34 20.37
C ASP A 601 -10.28 -7.03 19.85
N TYR A 602 -9.94 -6.96 18.55
CA TYR A 602 -9.44 -5.73 17.92
C TYR A 602 -10.51 -4.62 17.95
N VAL A 603 -10.16 -3.50 18.56
CA VAL A 603 -10.97 -2.27 18.53
C VAL A 603 -10.27 -1.24 17.65
N ARG A 604 -10.98 -0.74 16.63
CA ARG A 604 -10.50 0.36 15.78
C ARG A 604 -10.22 1.61 16.63
N PRO A 605 -9.08 2.31 16.47
CA PRO A 605 -8.83 3.55 17.17
C PRO A 605 -9.83 4.65 16.80
N LEU A 606 -10.65 5.07 17.77
CA LEU A 606 -11.53 6.25 17.65
C LEU A 606 -10.95 7.49 18.34
N TYR A 607 -9.90 7.32 19.14
CA TYR A 607 -9.20 8.38 19.85
C TYR A 607 -7.81 8.63 19.23
N PRO A 608 -7.37 9.89 19.06
CA PRO A 608 -8.10 11.13 19.37
C PRO A 608 -9.20 11.42 18.37
N SER A 609 -10.37 11.83 18.86
CA SER A 609 -11.49 12.26 18.01
C SER A 609 -11.17 13.61 17.38
N ILE A 610 -11.40 13.74 16.08
CA ILE A 610 -11.29 15.02 15.36
C ILE A 610 -12.69 15.63 15.18
N PRO A 611 -12.87 16.95 15.39
CA PRO A 611 -14.10 17.63 14.98
C PRO A 611 -14.24 17.62 13.44
N PRO A 612 -15.45 17.83 12.89
CA PRO A 612 -15.64 18.00 11.45
C PRO A 612 -14.76 19.14 10.92
N LEU A 613 -13.95 18.85 9.91
CA LEU A 613 -13.08 19.83 9.27
C LEU A 613 -13.88 20.63 8.23
N ASP A 614 -13.90 21.96 8.37
CA ASP A 614 -14.63 22.89 7.52
C ASP A 614 -13.74 23.86 6.71
N PHE A 615 -12.41 23.76 6.88
CA PHE A 615 -11.44 24.49 6.07
C PHE A 615 -11.23 23.85 4.69
N SER A 616 -10.66 24.63 3.77
CA SER A 616 -10.22 24.14 2.46
C SER A 616 -8.77 24.53 2.19
N LEU A 617 -8.13 23.83 1.26
CA LEU A 617 -6.84 24.21 0.71
C LEU A 617 -7.02 24.76 -0.71
N ASP A 618 -6.52 25.96 -0.95
CA ASP A 618 -6.18 26.41 -2.29
C ASP A 618 -4.81 25.84 -2.68
N VAL A 619 -4.74 25.31 -3.90
CA VAL A 619 -3.51 24.83 -4.54
C VAL A 619 -3.30 25.49 -5.90
N SER A 620 -4.20 26.37 -6.35
CA SER A 620 -4.18 27.01 -7.68
C SER A 620 -2.91 27.84 -7.93
N THR A 621 -2.32 28.42 -6.90
CA THR A 621 -1.14 29.30 -6.97
C THR A 621 0.11 28.68 -6.36
N MET A 622 -0.01 28.16 -5.13
CA MET A 622 1.09 27.59 -4.34
C MET A 622 0.80 26.14 -3.99
N ARG A 623 1.72 25.22 -4.31
CA ARG A 623 1.54 23.77 -4.08
C ARG A 623 2.88 23.04 -3.96
N ASN A 624 2.88 21.82 -3.44
CA ASN A 624 4.04 20.92 -3.54
C ASN A 624 3.79 19.73 -4.48
N VAL A 625 4.78 18.82 -4.52
CA VAL A 625 4.73 17.56 -5.27
C VAL A 625 3.48 16.71 -5.02
N ALA A 626 2.93 16.71 -3.80
CA ALA A 626 1.78 15.87 -3.45
C ALA A 626 0.50 16.24 -4.19
N CYS A 627 0.38 17.50 -4.61
CA CYS A 627 -0.80 17.99 -5.33
C CYS A 627 -0.93 17.42 -6.75
N TYR A 628 0.13 16.80 -7.28
CA TYR A 628 0.13 16.11 -8.58
C TYR A 628 -0.16 14.60 -8.46
N MET A 629 -0.46 14.07 -7.26
CA MET A 629 -0.89 12.68 -7.11
C MET A 629 -2.29 12.48 -7.70
N SER A 630 -2.48 11.41 -8.46
CA SER A 630 -3.73 11.15 -9.17
C SER A 630 -4.81 10.56 -8.26
N HIS A 631 -6.07 10.69 -8.67
CA HIS A 631 -7.18 10.00 -8.01
C HIS A 631 -7.19 8.50 -8.34
N SER A 632 -7.39 7.65 -7.33
CA SER A 632 -7.68 6.22 -7.48
C SER A 632 -8.64 5.73 -6.40
N SER A 633 -9.63 4.93 -6.79
CA SER A 633 -10.55 4.23 -5.87
C SER A 633 -9.91 3.03 -5.15
N THR A 634 -8.72 2.61 -5.60
CA THR A 634 -7.84 1.65 -4.93
C THR A 634 -6.45 2.27 -4.75
N PRO A 635 -6.32 3.27 -3.84
CA PRO A 635 -5.07 4.02 -3.69
C PRO A 635 -3.97 3.18 -3.04
N ASN A 636 -2.73 3.59 -3.26
CA ASN A 636 -1.56 3.08 -2.56
C ASN A 636 -1.02 4.04 -1.49
N VAL A 637 -1.62 5.23 -1.36
CA VAL A 637 -1.30 6.25 -0.35
C VAL A 637 -2.56 6.60 0.45
N LEU A 638 -2.42 6.73 1.77
CA LEU A 638 -3.47 7.24 2.67
C LEU A 638 -3.14 8.67 3.12
N VAL A 639 -4.19 9.44 3.42
CA VAL A 639 -4.08 10.72 4.13
C VAL A 639 -4.26 10.46 5.63
N GLN A 640 -3.36 11.01 6.44
CA GLN A 640 -3.39 10.93 7.90
C GLN A 640 -3.27 12.36 8.46
N PHE A 641 -4.25 12.77 9.28
CA PHE A 641 -4.20 14.06 9.95
C PHE A 641 -3.16 14.05 11.07
N VAL A 642 -2.30 15.08 11.10
CA VAL A 642 -1.20 15.22 12.07
C VAL A 642 -1.14 16.66 12.59
N LEU A 643 -0.87 16.80 13.89
CA LEU A 643 -0.53 18.07 14.54
C LEU A 643 0.88 17.99 15.13
N HIS A 644 1.70 19.03 14.91
CA HIS A 644 3.05 19.09 15.48
C HIS A 644 3.50 20.48 15.93
N ASP A 645 3.21 21.57 15.22
CA ASP A 645 3.66 22.93 15.57
C ASP A 645 2.59 23.74 16.32
N HIS A 646 1.31 23.46 16.08
CA HIS A 646 0.18 23.93 16.87
C HIS A 646 -0.70 22.78 17.39
N ASN A 647 -1.65 23.11 18.27
CA ASN A 647 -2.61 22.15 18.86
C ASN A 647 -4.07 22.38 18.40
N ASN A 648 -4.33 23.32 17.49
CA ASN A 648 -5.68 23.58 16.97
C ASN A 648 -6.21 22.39 16.15
N LEU A 649 -7.25 21.73 16.65
CA LEU A 649 -7.84 20.51 16.06
C LEU A 649 -8.59 20.74 14.74
N MET A 650 -8.97 22.00 14.43
CA MET A 650 -9.71 22.34 13.21
C MET A 650 -8.81 22.46 11.97
N PHE A 651 -7.49 22.50 12.15
CA PHE A 651 -6.52 22.77 11.08
C PHE A 651 -5.35 21.77 11.07
N PRO A 652 -5.56 20.44 11.14
CA PRO A 652 -4.46 19.48 11.02
C PRO A 652 -3.70 19.61 9.70
N HIS A 653 -2.43 19.22 9.71
CA HIS A 653 -1.70 18.94 8.47
C HIS A 653 -2.21 17.65 7.83
N LEU A 654 -2.27 17.62 6.50
CA LEU A 654 -2.56 16.44 5.71
C LEU A 654 -1.24 15.72 5.40
N MET A 655 -0.92 14.65 6.11
CA MET A 655 0.33 13.91 5.93
C MET A 655 0.10 12.60 5.19
N LEU A 656 0.92 12.31 4.18
CA LEU A 656 0.73 11.17 3.28
C LEU A 656 1.62 9.98 3.68
N PHE A 657 1.01 8.79 3.76
CA PHE A 657 1.69 7.55 4.13
C PHE A 657 1.39 6.42 3.13
N ALA A 658 2.35 5.54 2.89
CA ALA A 658 2.16 4.38 2.02
C ALA A 658 1.30 3.29 2.67
N MET A 659 0.31 2.77 1.93
CA MET A 659 -0.54 1.64 2.35
C MET A 659 0.06 0.27 2.01
N GLU A 660 0.95 0.21 1.03
CA GLU A 660 1.62 -1.01 0.56
C GLU A 660 3.12 -0.78 0.34
N ASN A 661 3.87 -1.85 0.04
CA ASN A 661 5.25 -1.70 -0.42
C ASN A 661 5.23 -1.24 -1.89
N ILE A 662 5.44 0.05 -2.13
CA ILE A 662 5.34 0.68 -3.46
C ILE A 662 6.68 0.53 -4.19
N PRO A 663 6.77 -0.26 -5.27
CA PRO A 663 7.99 -0.36 -6.06
C PRO A 663 8.32 0.96 -6.78
N PRO A 664 9.61 1.24 -7.02
CA PRO A 664 10.04 2.34 -7.88
C PRO A 664 9.32 2.39 -9.23
N MET A 665 9.13 3.61 -9.74
CA MET A 665 8.37 3.98 -10.94
C MET A 665 6.86 3.69 -10.91
N ARG A 666 6.32 3.08 -9.84
CA ARG A 666 4.86 3.00 -9.67
C ARG A 666 4.31 4.37 -9.27
N GLU A 667 3.21 4.73 -9.88
CA GLU A 667 2.47 5.96 -9.60
C GLU A 667 1.90 5.95 -8.17
N LEU A 668 1.90 7.13 -7.55
CA LEU A 668 1.33 7.42 -6.24
C LEU A 668 -0.04 8.04 -6.44
N SER A 669 -1.05 7.44 -5.80
CA SER A 669 -2.45 7.79 -5.97
C SER A 669 -3.18 7.88 -4.64
N LEU A 670 -4.13 8.82 -4.57
CA LEU A 670 -4.95 9.13 -3.41
C LEU A 670 -6.43 8.90 -3.74
N ASP A 671 -7.22 8.55 -2.73
CA ASP A 671 -8.67 8.53 -2.86
C ASP A 671 -9.24 9.85 -2.32
N TYR A 672 -9.41 10.80 -3.25
CA TYR A 672 -10.01 12.13 -3.01
C TYR A 672 -11.51 12.10 -2.64
N GLY A 673 -12.12 10.90 -2.56
CA GLY A 673 -13.55 10.73 -2.32
C GLY A 673 -14.38 10.74 -3.60
N VAL A 674 -15.70 10.67 -3.42
CA VAL A 674 -16.67 10.75 -4.51
C VAL A 674 -16.72 12.19 -5.03
N ALA A 675 -16.49 12.36 -6.33
CA ALA A 675 -16.93 13.56 -7.03
C ALA A 675 -18.43 13.39 -7.31
N ASP A 676 -19.27 14.12 -6.57
CA ASP A 676 -20.67 14.31 -6.99
C ASP A 676 -20.66 14.91 -8.39
N GLU A 677 -21.62 14.54 -9.24
CA GLU A 677 -21.67 14.90 -10.67
C GLU A 677 -21.66 16.42 -10.95
N TRP A 678 -21.93 17.22 -9.91
CA TRP A 678 -21.94 18.68 -9.90
C TRP A 678 -20.56 19.30 -9.62
N THR A 679 -19.65 18.55 -9.01
CA THR A 679 -18.22 18.89 -8.95
C THR A 679 -17.49 18.12 -10.04
N GLY A 680 -17.26 18.79 -11.17
CA GLY A 680 -16.43 18.24 -12.24
C GLY A 680 -15.07 17.76 -11.68
N LYS A 681 -14.46 16.78 -12.35
CA LYS A 681 -13.12 16.27 -12.02
C LYS A 681 -12.21 17.44 -11.62
N LEU A 682 -11.62 17.36 -10.42
CA LEU A 682 -10.69 18.38 -9.91
C LEU A 682 -9.75 18.78 -11.03
N SER A 683 -9.62 20.09 -11.30
CA SER A 683 -8.84 20.60 -12.43
C SER A 683 -7.35 20.23 -12.38
N ILE A 684 -6.89 19.70 -11.24
CA ILE A 684 -5.55 19.14 -11.01
C ILE A 684 -5.38 17.69 -11.49
N CYS A 685 -6.47 17.02 -11.89
CA CYS A 685 -6.51 15.62 -12.35
C CYS A 685 -6.92 15.46 -13.83
N ASN A 686 -7.07 16.56 -14.58
CA ASN A 686 -7.40 16.58 -16.01
C ASN A 686 -6.18 16.96 -16.85
#